data_AF-A0AAN7P6L8-F1
#
_entry.id   AF-A0AAN7P6L8-F1
#
_cell.length_a   1.000
_cell.length_b   1.000
_cell.length_c   1.000
_cell.angle_alpha   90.00
_cell.angle_beta   90.00
_cell.angle_gamma   90.00
#
_symmetry.space_group_name_H-M   'P 1'
#
loop_
_entity.id
_entity.type
_entity.pdbx_description
1 polymer ?
#
loop_
_entity_poly.entity_id
_entity_poly.type
_entity_poly.pdbx_seq_one_letter_code
_entity_poly.pdbx_strand_id
1 'polypeptide(L)'
;MADKNNLLLLLQNPTEPSFMPKGEAKAVFDIPPEYLINRYKDVGVQLFDRFGEEAAERIPVKQIALPDLKRILKLKRRDNFSLFIPAHRDISKQLIDIFMGMRDVDDLQSMAVYARDRVNPYLFNYALSVALLHRPDTQGLNLPSFMQSFPDKFIDTQVLNQAREEANIVPTGSRTPIEIPMDFTASNLEEEHRLAYFREDVGLNLHHWHWHLVYPFNGPREIVNKNRRGELFYYMHQQIIARYNLERLCNALKRTTRFTDWRDPIPEAYFPKLDSLVASRSYPPRVANQVLRDLNREQDQVKADVTRLEQWRDRIFNAIHTGVVQDESGNDIPLTEFEGIDILGNIIESSILSPNRPFYGDIHNFGHVFLSYIHDPDHRHLESDPIFYRWHAFIDDVFQQFKGTLPRYPVEQLSYDGVTVDSVTVQSQGTPNVFNTYWQQSDVDLSRGMDFQPRGSVFVRFTHLQHQPFTYNIMVNNSGAPRQGTCRIFMAPSTDERGNPWLLQDQRTMFIELDRFVVNLQSGQNTIMRRSDQSSVTIPFERTFRNLEANRPQQEGEALEQFNFCGCGWPHHLLIAKGTPEGKECDLFVMISNYDDDRVDQDTNVPCNDASSYCGIKDRLYPDRRSMGYPFDRLPRDGVSTLQQFLTPNMRVQNVTIKFNNRILRRPKQ
;
A
#
# COMPACT_ATOMS: atom_id res chain seq x y z
N MET A 1 27.26 -4.41 22.10
CA MET A 1 26.51 -3.79 21.00
C MET A 1 25.21 -4.53 20.90
N ALA A 2 24.08 -3.85 21.07
CA ALA A 2 22.75 -4.46 21.02
C ALA A 2 22.54 -5.15 19.67
N ASP A 3 21.90 -6.32 19.70
CA ASP A 3 21.41 -6.93 18.47
C ASP A 3 20.27 -6.08 17.92
N LYS A 4 20.42 -5.58 16.68
CA LYS A 4 19.38 -4.81 15.99
C LYS A 4 18.05 -5.58 15.87
N ASN A 5 18.06 -6.92 15.91
CA ASN A 5 16.83 -7.72 15.89
C ASN A 5 15.96 -7.48 17.13
N ASN A 6 16.54 -7.08 18.27
CA ASN A 6 15.80 -6.76 19.49
C ASN A 6 14.79 -5.62 19.26
N LEU A 7 15.07 -4.71 18.33
CA LEU A 7 14.16 -3.61 17.98
C LEU A 7 12.83 -4.12 17.40
N LEU A 8 12.82 -5.31 16.78
CA LEU A 8 11.60 -5.91 16.24
C LEU A 8 10.66 -6.44 17.34
N LEU A 9 11.20 -6.84 18.49
CA LEU A 9 10.40 -7.27 19.65
C LEU A 9 9.55 -6.12 20.20
N LEU A 10 10.02 -4.87 20.04
CA LEU A 10 9.29 -3.68 20.46
C LEU A 10 8.05 -3.41 19.59
N LEU A 11 7.94 -4.02 18.42
CA LEU A 11 6.77 -3.92 17.52
C LEU A 11 5.72 -5.00 17.78
N GLN A 12 5.97 -5.91 18.73
CA GLN A 12 5.02 -6.95 19.16
C GLN A 12 4.27 -6.51 20.42
N ASN A 13 3.05 -7.04 20.59
CA ASN A 13 2.14 -6.82 21.71
C ASN A 13 2.12 -5.34 22.13
N PRO A 14 1.63 -4.45 21.24
CA PRO A 14 1.92 -3.03 21.28
C PRO A 14 1.39 -2.33 22.53
N THR A 15 0.38 -2.86 23.21
CA THR A 15 -0.14 -2.25 24.43
C THR A 15 0.37 -2.87 25.72
N GLU A 16 0.97 -4.07 25.67
CA GLU A 16 1.71 -4.65 26.79
C GLU A 16 2.98 -3.85 27.09
N PRO A 17 3.31 -3.54 28.36
CA PRO A 17 4.56 -2.88 28.72
C PRO A 17 5.82 -3.64 28.28
N SER A 18 6.92 -2.91 28.16
CA SER A 18 8.18 -3.43 27.60
C SER A 18 8.90 -4.39 28.55
N PHE A 19 8.59 -4.36 29.85
CA PHE A 19 9.12 -5.27 30.87
C PHE A 19 8.43 -6.64 30.87
N MET A 20 7.33 -6.82 30.12
CA MET A 20 6.70 -8.13 29.94
C MET A 20 7.40 -8.93 28.85
N PRO A 21 7.48 -10.27 28.93
CA PRO A 21 8.12 -11.10 27.92
C PRO A 21 7.60 -10.87 26.51
N LYS A 22 8.47 -10.84 25.50
CA LYS A 22 8.16 -10.62 24.08
C LYS A 22 8.64 -11.79 23.22
N GLY A 23 7.94 -12.04 22.11
CA GLY A 23 8.24 -13.14 21.20
C GLY A 23 8.05 -14.53 21.78
N GLU A 24 8.29 -15.55 20.97
CA GLU A 24 8.24 -16.96 21.38
C GLU A 24 9.37 -17.31 22.37
N ALA A 25 10.52 -16.65 22.24
CA ALA A 25 11.68 -16.79 23.13
C ALA A 25 11.47 -16.17 24.52
N LYS A 26 10.30 -15.54 24.79
CA LYS A 26 10.00 -14.86 26.05
C LYS A 26 11.12 -13.89 26.48
N ALA A 27 11.61 -13.10 25.53
CA ALA A 27 12.67 -12.12 25.77
C ALA A 27 12.14 -10.95 26.61
N VAL A 28 12.88 -10.57 27.64
CA VAL A 28 12.54 -9.45 28.53
C VAL A 28 13.60 -8.37 28.46
N PHE A 29 13.19 -7.12 28.32
CA PHE A 29 14.10 -5.98 28.42
C PHE A 29 14.37 -5.67 29.90
N ASP A 30 15.64 -5.59 30.29
CA ASP A 30 16.05 -5.16 31.64
C ASP A 30 15.91 -3.63 31.72
N ILE A 31 14.68 -3.17 32.01
CA ILE A 31 14.33 -1.74 32.01
C ILE A 31 14.91 -1.04 33.24
N PRO A 32 15.64 0.08 33.06
CA PRO A 32 16.07 0.90 34.18
C PRO A 32 14.88 1.41 35.01
N PRO A 33 14.92 1.40 36.35
CA PRO A 33 13.78 1.82 37.18
C PRO A 33 13.22 3.21 36.84
N GLU A 34 14.08 4.15 36.44
CA GLU A 34 13.69 5.49 36.03
C GLU A 34 12.95 5.55 34.67
N TYR A 35 13.05 4.50 33.86
CA TYR A 35 12.29 4.32 32.62
C TYR A 35 10.90 3.74 32.88
N LEU A 36 10.57 3.28 34.08
CA LEU A 36 9.19 2.91 34.40
C LEU A 36 8.28 4.14 34.39
N ILE A 37 7.08 3.98 33.83
CA ILE A 37 6.04 5.00 33.97
C ILE A 37 5.56 5.06 35.42
N ASN A 38 5.06 6.23 35.84
CA ASN A 38 4.69 6.47 37.24
C ASN A 38 3.75 5.41 37.83
N ARG A 39 2.85 4.84 37.02
CA ARG A 39 1.91 3.78 37.44
C ARG A 39 2.59 2.53 38.01
N TYR A 40 3.79 2.21 37.54
CA TYR A 40 4.50 0.96 37.87
C TYR A 40 5.75 1.17 38.74
N LYS A 41 6.15 2.41 39.04
CA LYS A 41 7.37 2.70 39.79
C LYS A 41 7.37 2.04 41.19
N ASP A 42 6.27 2.15 41.92
CA ASP A 42 6.17 1.65 43.30
C ASP A 42 6.22 0.12 43.40
N VAL A 43 5.90 -0.58 42.30
CA VAL A 43 5.87 -2.05 42.22
C VAL A 43 6.92 -2.58 41.25
N GLY A 44 7.87 -1.76 40.82
CA GLY A 44 8.83 -2.09 39.75
C GLY A 44 9.64 -3.34 40.06
N VAL A 45 10.16 -3.45 41.28
CA VAL A 45 10.93 -4.63 41.75
C VAL A 45 10.09 -5.90 41.63
N GLN A 46 8.86 -5.90 42.15
CA GLN A 46 7.97 -7.07 42.09
C GLN A 46 7.62 -7.47 40.66
N LEU A 47 7.45 -6.50 39.76
CA LEU A 47 7.18 -6.76 38.34
C LEU A 47 8.41 -7.34 37.63
N PHE A 48 9.59 -6.78 37.89
CA PHE A 48 10.84 -7.28 37.30
C PHE A 48 11.21 -8.67 37.80
N ASP A 49 10.97 -8.97 39.08
CA ASP A 49 11.18 -10.32 39.61
C ASP A 49 10.23 -11.31 38.94
N ARG A 50 8.93 -11.01 38.93
CA ARG A 50 7.90 -11.87 38.32
C ARG A 50 8.19 -12.18 36.84
N PHE A 51 8.36 -11.15 36.02
CA PHE A 51 8.55 -11.35 34.58
C PHE A 51 9.98 -11.76 34.23
N GLY A 52 10.95 -11.42 35.09
CA GLY A 52 12.32 -11.86 34.97
C GLY A 52 12.53 -13.35 35.27
N GLU A 53 11.69 -13.96 36.12
CA GLU A 53 11.64 -15.42 36.32
C GLU A 53 11.03 -16.17 35.13
N GLU A 54 10.10 -15.52 34.41
CA GLU A 54 9.47 -16.08 33.19
C GLU A 54 10.35 -15.93 31.93
N ALA A 55 11.43 -15.15 32.00
CA ALA A 55 12.29 -14.79 30.88
C ALA A 55 13.24 -15.93 30.50
N ALA A 56 13.20 -16.36 29.24
CA ALA A 56 14.23 -17.24 28.68
C ALA A 56 15.43 -16.45 28.10
N GLU A 57 15.23 -15.17 27.80
CA GLU A 57 16.26 -14.26 27.32
C GLU A 57 16.13 -12.89 28.01
N ARG A 58 17.25 -12.29 28.37
CA ARG A 58 17.32 -10.94 28.97
C ARG A 58 18.11 -10.00 28.09
N ILE A 59 17.49 -8.87 27.74
CA ILE A 59 18.06 -7.86 26.86
C ILE A 59 18.43 -6.64 27.70
N PRO A 60 19.73 -6.35 27.89
CA PRO A 60 20.16 -5.21 28.67
C PRO A 60 19.77 -3.89 27.99
N VAL A 61 19.27 -2.93 28.77
CA VAL A 61 18.94 -1.58 28.29
C VAL A 61 19.87 -0.57 28.94
N LYS A 62 20.60 0.17 28.09
CA LYS A 62 21.56 1.18 28.52
C LYS A 62 20.83 2.45 28.96
N GLN A 63 21.28 3.06 30.06
CA GLN A 63 20.80 4.38 30.45
C GLN A 63 21.42 5.45 29.53
N ILE A 64 20.58 6.34 29.01
CA ILE A 64 20.99 7.45 28.13
C ILE A 64 20.36 8.76 28.62
N ALA A 65 20.90 9.88 28.14
CA ALA A 65 20.23 11.17 28.30
C ALA A 65 18.93 11.16 27.48
N LEU A 66 17.80 11.41 28.14
CA LEU A 66 16.49 11.29 27.53
C LEU A 66 16.04 12.62 26.88
N PRO A 67 15.57 12.59 25.61
CA PRO A 67 15.00 13.76 24.96
C PRO A 67 13.62 14.11 25.53
N ASP A 68 13.18 15.35 25.30
CA ASP A 68 11.85 15.81 25.74
C ASP A 68 10.73 15.23 24.84
N LEU A 69 9.81 14.48 25.46
CA LEU A 69 8.62 13.92 24.79
C LEU A 69 7.33 14.71 25.07
N LYS A 70 7.35 15.82 25.82
CA LYS A 70 6.13 16.53 26.28
C LYS A 70 5.09 16.79 25.19
N ARG A 71 5.52 17.22 24.00
CA ARG A 71 4.61 17.49 22.88
C ARG A 71 4.01 16.20 22.30
N ILE A 72 4.83 15.16 22.17
CA ILE A 72 4.42 13.84 21.66
C ILE A 72 3.40 13.19 22.61
N LEU A 73 3.62 13.33 23.92
CA LEU A 73 2.74 12.79 24.97
C LEU A 73 1.40 13.54 25.11
N LYS A 74 1.15 14.59 24.31
CA LYS A 74 -0.18 15.21 24.21
C LYS A 74 -1.20 14.25 23.59
N LEU A 75 -0.77 13.41 22.64
CA LEU A 75 -1.60 12.30 22.17
C LEU A 75 -1.58 11.20 23.23
N LYS A 76 -2.73 10.89 23.82
CA LYS A 76 -2.77 9.94 24.92
C LYS A 76 -2.49 8.53 24.39
N ARG A 77 -1.97 7.69 25.29
CA ARG A 77 -1.61 6.30 24.97
C ARG A 77 -2.78 5.46 24.44
N ARG A 78 -4.02 5.84 24.74
CA ARG A 78 -5.25 5.12 24.38
C ARG A 78 -6.15 5.93 23.43
N ASP A 79 -5.58 6.90 22.71
CA ASP A 79 -6.29 7.63 21.65
C ASP A 79 -6.07 6.95 20.28
N ASN A 80 -6.94 7.23 19.31
CA ASN A 80 -6.69 6.86 17.92
C ASN A 80 -5.58 7.74 17.30
N PHE A 81 -4.84 7.17 16.36
CA PHE A 81 -3.80 7.86 15.60
C PHE A 81 -4.12 7.81 14.11
N SER A 82 -3.92 8.94 13.43
CA SER A 82 -4.09 9.06 11.98
C SER A 82 -3.12 10.10 11.46
N LEU A 83 -2.34 9.71 10.44
CA LEU A 83 -1.46 10.64 9.74
C LEU A 83 -2.24 11.72 8.99
N PHE A 84 -3.53 11.56 8.73
CA PHE A 84 -4.31 12.64 8.09
C PHE A 84 -4.56 13.83 9.03
N ILE A 85 -4.44 13.66 10.35
CA ILE A 85 -4.63 14.74 11.32
C ILE A 85 -3.33 15.57 11.45
N PRO A 86 -3.34 16.90 11.21
CA PRO A 86 -2.13 17.72 11.25
C PRO A 86 -1.30 17.59 12.53
N ALA A 87 -1.95 17.65 13.70
CA ALA A 87 -1.29 17.52 14.99
C ALA A 87 -0.57 16.16 15.15
N HIS A 88 -1.15 15.09 14.60
CA HIS A 88 -0.57 13.75 14.62
C HIS A 88 0.64 13.62 13.70
N ARG A 89 0.59 14.27 12.52
CA ARG A 89 1.74 14.36 11.61
C ARG A 89 2.92 15.01 12.32
N ASP A 90 2.71 16.13 12.99
CA ASP A 90 3.78 16.87 13.67
C ASP A 90 4.47 16.06 14.76
N ILE A 91 3.71 15.39 15.62
CA ILE A 91 4.29 14.55 16.68
C ILE A 91 4.95 13.29 16.12
N SER A 92 4.47 12.75 14.99
CA SER A 92 5.14 11.65 14.29
C SER A 92 6.48 12.06 13.72
N LYS A 93 6.57 13.23 13.08
CA LYS A 93 7.83 13.80 12.61
C LYS A 93 8.82 13.96 13.76
N GLN A 94 8.39 14.56 14.86
CA GLN A 94 9.25 14.76 16.03
C GLN A 94 9.78 13.44 16.61
N LEU A 95 8.95 12.40 16.67
CA LEU A 95 9.38 11.10 17.17
C LEU A 95 10.35 10.40 16.20
N ILE A 96 10.12 10.52 14.89
CA ILE A 96 11.03 10.01 13.86
C ILE A 96 12.38 10.74 13.94
N ASP A 97 12.38 12.08 14.04
CA ASP A 97 13.61 12.88 14.21
C ASP A 97 14.43 12.40 15.42
N ILE A 98 13.76 12.10 16.55
CA ILE A 98 14.41 11.57 17.75
C ILE A 98 15.06 10.21 17.45
N PHE A 99 14.34 9.26 16.85
CA PHE A 99 14.89 7.93 16.55
C PHE A 99 16.00 7.96 15.49
N MET A 100 15.87 8.81 14.47
CA MET A 100 16.91 9.00 13.45
C MET A 100 18.17 9.66 14.05
N GLY A 101 17.99 10.56 15.04
CA GLY A 101 19.09 11.26 15.72
C GLY A 101 19.87 10.44 16.75
N MET A 102 19.45 9.20 17.06
CA MET A 102 20.20 8.33 17.97
C MET A 102 21.53 7.90 17.34
N ARG A 103 22.60 7.84 18.15
CA ARG A 103 23.98 7.66 17.66
C ARG A 103 24.22 6.28 17.06
N ASP A 104 23.68 5.25 17.70
CA ASP A 104 23.86 3.85 17.37
C ASP A 104 22.63 3.02 17.76
N VAL A 105 22.67 1.73 17.45
CA VAL A 105 21.59 0.76 17.76
C VAL A 105 21.35 0.63 19.27
N ASP A 106 22.38 0.75 20.11
CA ASP A 106 22.25 0.67 21.59
C ASP A 106 21.45 1.86 22.15
N ASP A 107 21.78 3.06 21.71
CA ASP A 107 21.06 4.29 22.08
C ASP A 107 19.63 4.27 21.51
N LEU A 108 19.44 3.78 20.27
CA LEU A 108 18.12 3.62 19.67
C LEU A 108 17.26 2.62 20.46
N GLN A 109 17.79 1.45 20.83
CA GLN A 109 17.08 0.46 21.64
C GLN A 109 16.64 1.09 22.96
N SER A 110 17.54 1.83 23.61
CA SER A 110 17.27 2.47 24.90
C SER A 110 16.18 3.54 24.80
N MET A 111 16.24 4.37 23.77
CA MET A 111 15.22 5.38 23.49
C MET A 111 13.87 4.75 23.11
N ALA A 112 13.88 3.70 22.29
CA ALA A 112 12.68 3.00 21.86
C ALA A 112 11.98 2.32 23.05
N VAL A 113 12.72 1.65 23.93
CA VAL A 113 12.17 1.08 25.18
C VAL A 113 11.54 2.17 26.05
N TYR A 114 12.23 3.31 26.23
CA TYR A 114 11.69 4.42 27.01
C TYR A 114 10.38 5.00 26.42
N ALA A 115 10.33 5.18 25.09
CA ALA A 115 9.19 5.74 24.39
C ALA A 115 7.99 4.78 24.37
N ARG A 116 8.21 3.48 24.17
CA ARG A 116 7.17 2.45 23.93
C ARG A 116 6.06 2.43 24.99
N ASP A 117 6.43 2.58 26.26
CA ASP A 117 5.46 2.49 27.36
C ASP A 117 4.74 3.81 27.63
N ARG A 118 5.16 4.91 27.00
CA ARG A 118 4.64 6.28 27.21
C ARG A 118 3.84 6.81 26.02
N VAL A 119 4.37 6.59 24.82
CA VAL A 119 3.83 7.10 23.56
C VAL A 119 2.64 6.24 23.13
N ASN A 120 1.71 6.85 22.38
CA ASN A 120 0.64 6.13 21.71
C ASN A 120 1.19 4.94 20.87
N PRO A 121 0.65 3.71 21.04
CA PRO A 121 1.20 2.52 20.39
C PRO A 121 1.21 2.55 18.86
N TYR A 122 0.18 3.12 18.23
CA TYR A 122 0.15 3.27 16.77
C TYR A 122 1.23 4.26 16.30
N LEU A 123 1.35 5.41 16.98
CA LEU A 123 2.37 6.42 16.70
C LEU A 123 3.79 5.87 16.90
N PHE A 124 4.02 5.14 18.00
CA PHE A 124 5.31 4.51 18.29
C PHE A 124 5.69 3.50 17.20
N ASN A 125 4.77 2.58 16.87
CA ASN A 125 5.01 1.56 15.85
C ASN A 125 5.31 2.19 14.48
N TYR A 126 4.54 3.19 14.07
CA TYR A 126 4.79 3.92 12.82
C TYR A 126 6.16 4.60 12.83
N ALA A 127 6.45 5.42 13.84
CA ALA A 127 7.69 6.18 13.90
C ALA A 127 8.95 5.29 13.99
N LEU A 128 8.89 4.21 14.78
CA LEU A 128 9.98 3.25 14.87
C LEU A 128 10.15 2.52 13.54
N SER A 129 9.07 2.05 12.91
CA SER A 129 9.13 1.39 11.59
C SER A 129 9.77 2.28 10.53
N VAL A 130 9.40 3.57 10.47
CA VAL A 130 10.04 4.54 9.57
C VAL A 130 11.54 4.66 9.89
N ALA A 131 11.92 4.80 11.15
CA ALA A 131 13.33 4.93 11.52
C ALA A 131 14.14 3.68 11.15
N LEU A 132 13.63 2.48 11.43
CA LEU A 132 14.29 1.22 11.10
C LEU A 132 14.49 1.01 9.59
N LEU A 133 13.59 1.54 8.76
CA LEU A 133 13.73 1.47 7.30
C LEU A 133 14.85 2.38 6.78
N HIS A 134 15.10 3.52 7.43
CA HIS A 134 15.93 4.60 6.89
C HIS A 134 17.30 4.72 7.56
N ARG A 135 17.49 4.22 8.78
CA ARG A 135 18.81 4.28 9.43
C ARG A 135 19.83 3.35 8.76
N PRO A 136 21.07 3.78 8.53
CA PRO A 136 22.11 2.93 7.93
C PRO A 136 22.47 1.69 8.77
N ASP A 137 22.41 1.80 10.10
CA ASP A 137 22.79 0.74 11.05
C ASP A 137 21.67 -0.29 11.30
N THR A 138 20.46 -0.08 10.76
CA THR A 138 19.31 -1.00 10.85
C THR A 138 18.94 -1.67 9.52
N GLN A 139 19.76 -1.50 8.48
CA GLN A 139 19.52 -2.14 7.19
C GLN A 139 19.49 -3.68 7.32
N GLY A 140 18.65 -4.32 6.50
CA GLY A 140 18.42 -5.76 6.54
C GLY A 140 17.53 -6.25 7.70
N LEU A 141 16.91 -5.35 8.47
CA LEU A 141 15.84 -5.73 9.40
C LEU A 141 14.54 -6.02 8.64
N ASN A 142 13.89 -7.11 9.03
CA ASN A 142 12.57 -7.48 8.52
C ASN A 142 11.51 -6.93 9.45
N LEU A 143 10.84 -5.87 9.02
CA LEU A 143 9.71 -5.37 9.79
C LEU A 143 8.58 -6.41 9.81
N PRO A 144 7.98 -6.69 10.98
CA PRO A 144 6.79 -7.51 11.04
C PRO A 144 5.67 -6.84 10.24
N SER A 145 4.83 -7.66 9.61
CA SER A 145 3.63 -7.16 8.93
C SER A 145 2.78 -6.37 9.93
N PHE A 146 2.25 -5.23 9.52
CA PHE A 146 1.47 -4.35 10.41
C PHE A 146 0.26 -5.07 11.04
N MET A 147 -0.31 -6.05 10.34
CA MET A 147 -1.37 -6.91 10.87
C MET A 147 -0.94 -7.73 12.08
N GLN A 148 0.34 -8.11 12.20
CA GLN A 148 0.85 -8.83 13.37
C GLN A 148 0.95 -7.94 14.60
N SER A 149 1.09 -6.62 14.43
CA SER A 149 1.08 -5.68 15.53
C SER A 149 -0.35 -5.25 15.88
N PHE A 150 -1.17 -4.96 14.87
CA PHE A 150 -2.53 -4.43 15.03
C PHE A 150 -3.53 -5.20 14.15
N PRO A 151 -3.85 -6.46 14.49
CA PRO A 151 -4.79 -7.27 13.73
C PRO A 151 -6.19 -6.66 13.69
N ASP A 152 -6.50 -5.80 14.67
CA ASP A 152 -7.74 -5.06 14.82
C ASP A 152 -8.07 -4.08 13.69
N LYS A 153 -7.08 -3.73 12.88
CA LYS A 153 -7.28 -2.89 11.68
C LYS A 153 -7.73 -3.68 10.45
N PHE A 154 -7.78 -5.01 10.54
CA PHE A 154 -8.01 -5.89 9.39
C PHE A 154 -9.01 -7.00 9.65
N ILE A 155 -9.36 -7.25 10.92
CA ILE A 155 -10.14 -8.42 11.33
C ILE A 155 -11.39 -7.95 12.07
N ASP A 156 -12.50 -8.59 11.74
CA ASP A 156 -13.77 -8.41 12.41
C ASP A 156 -13.68 -8.59 13.94
N THR A 157 -14.38 -7.74 14.67
CA THR A 157 -14.34 -7.70 16.13
C THR A 157 -14.82 -9.00 16.78
N GLN A 158 -15.81 -9.69 16.20
CA GLN A 158 -16.30 -10.96 16.74
C GLN A 158 -15.24 -12.05 16.63
N VAL A 159 -14.51 -12.10 15.50
CA VAL A 159 -13.39 -13.03 15.31
C VAL A 159 -12.30 -12.80 16.34
N LEU A 160 -11.96 -11.53 16.65
CA LEU A 160 -10.97 -11.22 17.68
C LEU A 160 -11.39 -11.69 19.07
N ASN A 161 -12.69 -11.62 19.40
CA ASN A 161 -13.20 -12.14 20.66
C ASN A 161 -13.14 -13.66 20.71
N GLN A 162 -13.48 -14.35 19.62
CA GLN A 162 -13.30 -15.81 19.51
C GLN A 162 -11.82 -16.20 19.63
N ALA A 163 -10.91 -15.42 19.04
CA ALA A 163 -9.47 -15.64 19.14
C ALA A 163 -8.97 -15.57 20.58
N ARG A 164 -9.50 -14.63 21.38
CA ARG A 164 -9.22 -14.57 22.83
C ARG A 164 -9.75 -15.80 23.56
N GLU A 165 -10.97 -16.23 23.25
CA GLU A 165 -11.55 -17.43 23.84
C GLU A 165 -10.67 -18.66 23.56
N GLU A 166 -10.31 -18.88 22.30
CA GLU A 166 -9.43 -19.96 21.86
C GLU A 166 -8.06 -19.89 22.56
N ALA A 167 -7.48 -18.70 22.70
CA ALA A 167 -6.19 -18.50 23.35
C ALA A 167 -6.20 -18.89 24.84
N ASN A 168 -7.32 -18.66 25.54
CA ASN A 168 -7.43 -18.90 26.98
C ASN A 168 -7.94 -20.29 27.34
N ILE A 169 -8.76 -20.91 26.49
CA ILE A 169 -9.39 -22.21 26.77
C ILE A 169 -8.60 -23.36 26.16
N VAL A 170 -8.12 -23.21 24.93
CA VAL A 170 -7.58 -24.32 24.14
C VAL A 170 -6.04 -24.35 24.21
N PRO A 171 -5.43 -25.51 24.57
CA PRO A 171 -3.98 -25.66 24.55
C PRO A 171 -3.39 -25.38 23.16
N THR A 172 -2.24 -24.70 23.09
CA THR A 172 -1.63 -24.19 21.84
C THR A 172 -1.57 -25.20 20.70
N GLY A 173 -1.21 -26.46 20.97
CA GLY A 173 -1.09 -27.50 19.94
C GLY A 173 -2.42 -28.08 19.43
N SER A 174 -3.54 -27.75 20.08
CA SER A 174 -4.89 -28.23 19.74
C SER A 174 -5.78 -27.13 19.17
N ARG A 175 -5.27 -25.91 19.02
CA ARG A 175 -6.05 -24.77 18.53
C ARG A 175 -6.43 -24.96 17.06
N THR A 176 -7.64 -24.55 16.72
CA THR A 176 -8.12 -24.58 15.34
C THR A 176 -8.23 -23.17 14.76
N PRO A 177 -7.90 -22.95 13.47
CA PRO A 177 -8.03 -21.63 12.88
C PRO A 177 -9.47 -21.14 12.89
N ILE A 178 -9.69 -19.92 13.38
CA ILE A 178 -11.00 -19.28 13.44
C ILE A 178 -11.31 -18.66 12.09
N GLU A 179 -12.42 -19.06 11.46
CA GLU A 179 -12.77 -18.60 10.13
C GLU A 179 -13.38 -17.20 10.14
N ILE A 180 -12.84 -16.31 9.31
CA ILE A 180 -13.38 -14.98 9.05
C ILE A 180 -14.42 -15.11 7.94
N PRO A 181 -15.69 -14.77 8.19
CA PRO A 181 -16.71 -14.78 7.14
C PRO A 181 -16.39 -13.71 6.10
N MET A 182 -16.59 -14.02 4.81
CA MET A 182 -16.45 -13.02 3.74
C MET A 182 -17.52 -11.92 3.83
N ASP A 183 -18.72 -12.28 4.30
CA ASP A 183 -19.87 -11.39 4.39
C ASP A 183 -20.02 -10.84 5.83
N PHE A 184 -19.06 -10.03 6.28
CA PHE A 184 -19.07 -9.48 7.64
C PHE A 184 -19.50 -8.00 7.71
N THR A 185 -19.15 -7.19 6.70
CA THR A 185 -19.49 -5.76 6.69
C THR A 185 -20.92 -5.49 6.21
N ALA A 186 -21.36 -6.23 5.18
CA ALA A 186 -22.70 -6.18 4.62
C ALA A 186 -23.12 -7.56 4.06
N SER A 187 -24.35 -7.63 3.54
CA SER A 187 -24.86 -8.79 2.80
C SER A 187 -25.03 -8.45 1.32
N ASN A 188 -25.35 -9.43 0.48
CA ASN A 188 -25.63 -9.24 -0.95
C ASN A 188 -26.84 -8.33 -1.26
N LEU A 189 -27.58 -7.87 -0.25
CA LEU A 189 -28.58 -6.80 -0.40
C LEU A 189 -27.94 -5.44 -0.71
N GLU A 190 -26.70 -5.22 -0.28
CA GLU A 190 -25.90 -4.04 -0.60
C GLU A 190 -25.11 -4.32 -1.88
N GLU A 191 -25.34 -3.56 -2.95
CA GLU A 191 -24.72 -3.81 -4.25
C GLU A 191 -23.20 -3.67 -4.20
N GLU A 192 -22.69 -2.71 -3.43
CA GLU A 192 -21.25 -2.49 -3.26
C GLU A 192 -20.57 -3.63 -2.48
N HIS A 193 -21.33 -4.46 -1.75
CA HIS A 193 -20.80 -5.65 -1.05
C HIS A 193 -20.19 -6.68 -2.00
N ARG A 194 -20.61 -6.69 -3.27
CA ARG A 194 -20.02 -7.57 -4.29
C ARG A 194 -18.50 -7.40 -4.44
N LEU A 195 -17.97 -6.25 -4.03
CA LEU A 195 -16.54 -5.91 -4.08
C LEU A 195 -15.84 -5.97 -2.72
N ALA A 196 -16.49 -6.48 -1.67
CA ALA A 196 -15.87 -6.67 -0.35
C ALA A 196 -14.56 -7.44 -0.45
N TYR A 197 -14.51 -8.53 -1.24
CA TYR A 197 -13.28 -9.32 -1.45
C TYR A 197 -12.07 -8.53 -1.98
N PHE A 198 -12.29 -7.38 -2.62
CA PHE A 198 -11.22 -6.50 -3.08
C PHE A 198 -10.96 -5.42 -2.05
N ARG A 199 -12.01 -4.72 -1.59
CA ARG A 199 -11.89 -3.57 -0.67
C ARG A 199 -11.35 -3.95 0.70
N GLU A 200 -11.71 -5.13 1.16
CA GLU A 200 -11.42 -5.66 2.49
C GLU A 200 -10.34 -6.75 2.42
N ASP A 201 -9.70 -6.94 1.25
CA ASP A 201 -8.53 -7.80 1.15
C ASP A 201 -7.40 -7.28 2.05
N VAL A 202 -6.93 -8.13 2.94
CA VAL A 202 -5.89 -7.78 3.89
C VAL A 202 -4.59 -7.42 3.17
N GLY A 203 -4.23 -8.14 2.10
CA GLY A 203 -3.00 -7.89 1.35
C GLY A 203 -3.01 -6.56 0.62
N LEU A 204 -4.16 -6.16 0.07
CA LEU A 204 -4.33 -4.86 -0.56
C LEU A 204 -4.20 -3.72 0.47
N ASN A 205 -4.86 -3.86 1.62
CA ASN A 205 -4.78 -2.86 2.69
C ASN A 205 -3.36 -2.77 3.28
N LEU A 206 -2.65 -3.89 3.40
CA LEU A 206 -1.24 -3.92 3.78
C LEU A 206 -0.36 -3.25 2.71
N HIS A 207 -0.57 -3.51 1.43
CA HIS A 207 0.16 -2.83 0.36
C HIS A 207 0.02 -1.30 0.47
N HIS A 208 -1.21 -0.81 0.61
CA HIS A 208 -1.49 0.62 0.75
C HIS A 208 -0.80 1.23 1.99
N TRP A 209 -0.86 0.54 3.13
CA TRP A 209 -0.17 0.98 4.34
C TRP A 209 1.37 1.03 4.16
N HIS A 210 1.96 -0.02 3.60
CA HIS A 210 3.41 -0.08 3.37
C HIS A 210 3.87 0.95 2.34
N TRP A 211 3.08 1.22 1.30
CA TRP A 211 3.40 2.24 0.31
C TRP A 211 3.53 3.62 0.98
N HIS A 212 2.56 4.00 1.82
CA HIS A 212 2.61 5.26 2.57
C HIS A 212 3.66 5.27 3.70
N LEU A 213 4.09 4.09 4.20
CA LEU A 213 5.23 3.98 5.10
C LEU A 213 6.56 4.26 4.38
N VAL A 214 6.73 3.76 3.15
CA VAL A 214 7.93 3.96 2.34
C VAL A 214 7.97 5.38 1.75
N TYR A 215 6.83 5.91 1.32
CA TYR A 215 6.68 7.22 0.70
C TYR A 215 5.82 8.18 1.55
N PRO A 216 6.23 8.49 2.80
CA PRO A 216 5.45 9.34 3.67
C PRO A 216 5.40 10.76 3.12
N PHE A 217 4.28 11.46 3.28
CA PHE A 217 4.10 12.83 2.81
C PHE A 217 4.63 13.89 3.79
N ASN A 218 4.98 13.50 5.02
CA ASN A 218 5.57 14.36 6.05
C ASN A 218 6.64 13.60 6.83
N GLY A 219 7.61 14.31 7.39
CA GLY A 219 8.77 13.75 8.08
C GLY A 219 10.04 14.58 7.85
N PRO A 220 11.21 14.05 8.21
CA PRO A 220 12.50 14.58 7.77
C PRO A 220 12.58 14.61 6.24
N ARG A 221 13.20 15.64 5.66
CA ARG A 221 13.20 15.83 4.20
C ARG A 221 13.93 14.71 3.48
N GLU A 222 15.00 14.18 4.06
CA GLU A 222 15.77 13.03 3.57
C GLU A 222 14.95 11.74 3.52
N ILE A 223 13.88 11.63 4.33
CA ILE A 223 12.94 10.50 4.29
C ILE A 223 11.86 10.73 3.24
N VAL A 224 11.33 11.94 3.12
CA VAL A 224 10.22 12.24 2.20
C VAL A 224 10.69 12.40 0.75
N ASN A 225 11.86 13.00 0.54
CA ASN A 225 12.40 13.35 -0.78
C ASN A 225 12.97 12.15 -1.54
N LYS A 226 12.08 11.23 -1.93
CA LYS A 226 12.39 10.08 -2.79
C LYS A 226 12.12 10.42 -4.26
N ASN A 227 12.90 9.81 -5.15
CA ASN A 227 12.81 10.04 -6.59
C ASN A 227 11.37 9.81 -7.10
N ARG A 228 10.83 10.82 -7.80
CA ARG A 228 9.53 10.76 -8.49
C ARG A 228 8.35 10.31 -7.61
N ARG A 229 8.40 10.61 -6.31
CA ARG A 229 7.40 10.10 -5.37
C ARG A 229 6.01 10.71 -5.54
N GLY A 230 5.91 11.91 -6.10
CA GLY A 230 4.63 12.53 -6.46
C GLY A 230 4.04 11.87 -7.71
N GLU A 231 4.86 11.52 -8.69
CA GLU A 231 4.40 10.75 -9.85
C GLU A 231 3.99 9.33 -9.43
N LEU A 232 4.75 8.70 -8.53
CA LEU A 232 4.41 7.38 -8.00
C LEU A 232 3.14 7.41 -7.16
N PHE A 233 2.90 8.50 -6.40
CA PHE A 233 1.62 8.75 -5.71
C PHE A 233 0.46 8.73 -6.70
N TYR A 234 0.56 9.48 -7.80
CA TYR A 234 -0.45 9.44 -8.87
C TYR A 234 -0.61 8.02 -9.41
N TYR A 235 0.49 7.40 -9.85
CA TYR A 235 0.43 6.17 -10.63
C TYR A 235 -0.09 4.96 -9.82
N MET A 236 0.37 4.80 -8.58
CA MET A 236 -0.09 3.72 -7.71
C MET A 236 -1.60 3.81 -7.47
N HIS A 237 -2.11 5.02 -7.19
CA HIS A 237 -3.55 5.22 -6.97
C HIS A 237 -4.38 5.13 -8.27
N GLN A 238 -3.85 5.62 -9.40
CA GLN A 238 -4.49 5.43 -10.72
C GLN A 238 -4.65 3.95 -11.03
N GLN A 239 -3.63 3.14 -10.76
CA GLN A 239 -3.68 1.68 -10.94
C GLN A 239 -4.66 0.99 -9.97
N ILE A 240 -4.78 1.45 -8.72
CA ILE A 240 -5.85 0.99 -7.81
C ILE A 240 -7.23 1.25 -8.43
N ILE A 241 -7.48 2.45 -8.96
CA ILE A 241 -8.77 2.80 -9.56
C ILE A 241 -9.04 1.99 -10.83
N ALA A 242 -8.05 1.79 -11.69
CA ALA A 242 -8.18 0.96 -12.89
C ALA A 242 -8.52 -0.50 -12.54
N ARG A 243 -7.81 -1.08 -11.57
CA ARG A 243 -8.08 -2.44 -11.04
C ARG A 243 -9.47 -2.53 -10.41
N TYR A 244 -9.82 -1.59 -9.54
CA TYR A 244 -11.15 -1.52 -8.92
C TYR A 244 -12.28 -1.41 -9.95
N ASN A 245 -12.10 -0.59 -10.99
CA ASN A 245 -13.08 -0.48 -12.07
C ASN A 245 -13.20 -1.78 -12.86
N LEU A 246 -12.11 -2.48 -13.17
CA LEU A 246 -12.19 -3.80 -13.79
C LEU A 246 -12.95 -4.80 -12.90
N GLU A 247 -12.73 -4.78 -11.59
CA GLU A 247 -13.50 -5.60 -10.64
C GLU A 247 -14.99 -5.22 -10.61
N ARG A 248 -15.33 -3.93 -10.66
CA ARG A 248 -16.73 -3.46 -10.83
C ARG A 248 -17.37 -4.08 -12.06
N LEU A 249 -16.66 -4.07 -13.20
CA LEU A 249 -17.19 -4.65 -14.44
C LEU A 249 -17.34 -6.17 -14.36
N CYS A 250 -16.51 -6.86 -13.57
CA CYS A 250 -16.64 -8.29 -13.31
C CYS A 250 -17.83 -8.62 -12.38
N ASN A 251 -18.37 -7.66 -11.64
CA ASN A 251 -19.44 -7.87 -10.67
C ASN A 251 -20.75 -7.11 -11.04
N ALA A 252 -20.93 -6.85 -12.34
CA ALA A 252 -22.10 -6.16 -12.91
C ALA A 252 -22.36 -4.79 -12.26
N LEU A 253 -21.28 -4.04 -12.00
CA LEU A 253 -21.32 -2.65 -11.55
C LEU A 253 -20.71 -1.74 -12.62
N LYS A 254 -21.22 -0.52 -12.73
CA LYS A 254 -20.62 0.54 -13.56
C LYS A 254 -19.26 0.98 -13.01
N ARG A 255 -18.41 1.67 -13.79
CA ARG A 255 -17.22 2.37 -13.28
C ARG A 255 -17.57 3.25 -12.08
N THR A 256 -16.60 3.40 -11.18
CA THR A 256 -16.75 4.23 -9.98
C THR A 256 -17.09 5.67 -10.37
N THR A 257 -18.05 6.26 -9.66
CA THR A 257 -18.45 7.65 -9.91
C THR A 257 -17.57 8.57 -9.08
N ARG A 258 -16.90 9.52 -9.75
CA ARG A 258 -16.06 10.54 -9.10
C ARG A 258 -16.89 11.34 -8.06
N PHE A 259 -16.26 11.73 -6.96
CA PHE A 259 -16.87 12.62 -5.97
C PHE A 259 -16.45 14.07 -6.20
N THR A 260 -17.15 14.75 -7.11
CA THR A 260 -16.79 16.09 -7.61
C THR A 260 -17.56 17.23 -6.96
N ASP A 261 -18.81 16.98 -6.54
CA ASP A 261 -19.61 17.92 -5.77
C ASP A 261 -19.61 17.48 -4.31
N TRP A 262 -18.96 18.26 -3.46
CA TRP A 262 -18.75 17.95 -2.05
C TRP A 262 -19.90 18.39 -1.16
N ARG A 263 -20.92 19.01 -1.73
CA ARG A 263 -22.13 19.42 -1.02
C ARG A 263 -23.29 18.47 -1.27
N ASP A 264 -23.15 17.58 -2.25
CA ASP A 264 -24.12 16.53 -2.51
C ASP A 264 -24.08 15.42 -1.44
N PRO A 265 -25.22 14.77 -1.14
CA PRO A 265 -25.25 13.57 -0.32
C PRO A 265 -24.40 12.44 -0.92
N ILE A 266 -23.69 11.71 -0.06
CA ILE A 266 -22.94 10.50 -0.42
C ILE A 266 -23.87 9.29 -0.27
N PRO A 267 -24.36 8.67 -1.37
CA PRO A 267 -25.35 7.61 -1.27
C PRO A 267 -24.82 6.35 -0.58
N GLU A 268 -23.52 6.05 -0.77
CA GLU A 268 -22.91 4.81 -0.29
C GLU A 268 -22.69 4.83 1.22
N ALA A 269 -23.38 3.94 1.93
CA ALA A 269 -23.12 3.66 3.34
C ALA A 269 -21.93 2.70 3.51
N TYR A 270 -21.31 2.70 4.69
CA TYR A 270 -20.33 1.70 5.08
C TYR A 270 -20.30 1.47 6.59
N PHE A 271 -20.20 0.20 7.01
CA PHE A 271 -20.18 -0.20 8.42
C PHE A 271 -19.02 -1.17 8.65
N PRO A 272 -17.84 -0.69 9.08
CA PRO A 272 -16.59 -1.45 9.02
C PRO A 272 -16.52 -2.69 9.91
N LYS A 273 -17.28 -2.73 11.02
CA LYS A 273 -17.23 -3.79 12.07
C LYS A 273 -15.86 -3.99 12.74
N LEU A 274 -14.97 -3.01 12.60
CA LEU A 274 -13.66 -2.99 13.22
C LEU A 274 -13.70 -2.23 14.54
N ASP A 275 -12.97 -2.71 15.54
CA ASP A 275 -12.75 -2.06 16.83
C ASP A 275 -11.27 -1.80 17.05
N SER A 276 -10.89 -0.59 17.45
CA SER A 276 -9.51 -0.33 17.88
C SER A 276 -9.22 -1.00 19.23
N LEU A 277 -8.25 -1.91 19.27
CA LEU A 277 -7.77 -2.49 20.53
C LEU A 277 -6.99 -1.49 21.39
N VAL A 278 -6.34 -0.51 20.76
CA VAL A 278 -5.60 0.54 21.45
C VAL A 278 -6.55 1.52 22.12
N ALA A 279 -7.53 2.03 21.38
CA ALA A 279 -8.46 3.06 21.85
C ALA A 279 -9.70 2.50 22.55
N SER A 280 -9.95 1.19 22.40
CA SER A 280 -11.18 0.53 22.88
C SER A 280 -12.44 1.23 22.38
N ARG A 281 -12.44 1.57 21.09
CA ARG A 281 -13.55 2.23 20.38
C ARG A 281 -13.74 1.59 19.02
N SER A 282 -14.99 1.41 18.61
CA SER A 282 -15.34 1.00 17.26
C SER A 282 -14.94 2.06 16.25
N TYR A 283 -14.56 1.64 15.04
CA TYR A 283 -14.48 2.52 13.89
C TYR A 283 -15.90 2.91 13.47
N PRO A 284 -16.25 4.20 13.54
CA PRO A 284 -17.60 4.66 13.31
C PRO A 284 -18.07 4.43 11.87
N PRO A 285 -19.35 4.09 11.68
CA PRO A 285 -19.91 3.88 10.35
C PRO A 285 -20.37 5.21 9.72
N ARG A 286 -20.52 5.18 8.40
CA ARG A 286 -21.17 6.21 7.60
C ARG A 286 -22.50 5.68 7.10
N VAL A 287 -23.58 6.27 7.58
CA VAL A 287 -24.92 5.98 7.05
C VAL A 287 -25.10 6.59 5.67
N ALA A 288 -26.05 6.06 4.89
CA ALA A 288 -26.34 6.56 3.55
C ALA A 288 -26.75 8.04 3.56
N ASN A 289 -26.39 8.75 2.50
CA ASN A 289 -26.77 10.14 2.22
C ASN A 289 -26.24 11.17 3.25
N GLN A 290 -25.13 10.87 3.93
CA GLN A 290 -24.43 11.90 4.69
C GLN A 290 -23.78 12.92 3.75
N VAL A 291 -23.69 14.16 4.21
CA VAL A 291 -23.16 15.31 3.46
C VAL A 291 -21.94 15.85 4.21
N LEU A 292 -20.91 16.28 3.49
CA LEU A 292 -19.76 16.92 4.12
C LEU A 292 -20.17 18.23 4.81
N ARG A 293 -19.55 18.47 5.96
CA ARG A 293 -19.75 19.67 6.77
C ARG A 293 -18.41 20.27 7.14
N ASP A 294 -18.43 21.57 7.44
CA ASP A 294 -17.25 22.26 7.93
C ASP A 294 -16.76 21.62 9.23
N LEU A 295 -15.45 21.43 9.31
CA LEU A 295 -14.79 20.79 10.44
C LEU A 295 -14.37 21.82 11.47
N ASN A 296 -14.78 21.59 12.72
CA ASN A 296 -14.35 22.41 13.85
C ASN A 296 -14.03 21.53 15.07
N ARG A 297 -12.89 20.84 15.00
CA ARG A 297 -12.44 19.90 16.03
C ARG A 297 -11.18 20.45 16.68
N GLU A 298 -11.35 21.32 17.67
CA GLU A 298 -10.24 21.99 18.37
C GLU A 298 -9.27 21.00 19.02
N GLN A 299 -9.80 19.91 19.59
CA GLN A 299 -8.98 18.87 20.23
C GLN A 299 -8.04 18.17 19.24
N ASP A 300 -8.52 17.94 18.02
CA ASP A 300 -7.74 17.34 16.93
C ASP A 300 -6.92 18.38 16.15
N GLN A 301 -7.05 19.67 16.50
CA GLN A 301 -6.49 20.83 15.80
C GLN A 301 -6.87 20.86 14.30
N VAL A 302 -8.10 20.43 14.01
CA VAL A 302 -8.65 20.41 12.65
C VAL A 302 -9.73 21.48 12.57
N LYS A 303 -9.45 22.54 11.79
CA LYS A 303 -10.44 23.55 11.42
C LYS A 303 -10.34 23.84 9.92
N ALA A 304 -11.35 23.41 9.17
CA ALA A 304 -11.38 23.56 7.73
C ALA A 304 -12.81 23.56 7.22
N ASP A 305 -13.08 24.41 6.23
CA ASP A 305 -14.41 24.56 5.64
C ASP A 305 -14.45 23.86 4.28
N VAL A 306 -15.60 23.37 3.85
CA VAL A 306 -15.77 22.74 2.52
C VAL A 306 -15.36 23.73 1.42
N THR A 307 -15.63 25.02 1.60
CA THR A 307 -15.19 26.09 0.69
C THR A 307 -13.68 26.19 0.55
N ARG A 308 -12.91 25.81 1.58
CA ARG A 308 -11.45 25.79 1.48
C ARG A 308 -10.97 24.70 0.53
N LEU A 309 -11.61 23.53 0.55
CA LEU A 309 -11.33 22.49 -0.44
C LEU A 309 -11.64 23.01 -1.86
N GLU A 310 -12.78 23.71 -2.03
CA GLU A 310 -13.22 24.23 -3.35
C GLU A 310 -12.18 25.19 -3.92
N GLN A 311 -11.65 26.09 -3.08
CA GLN A 311 -10.59 27.02 -3.48
C GLN A 311 -9.28 26.32 -3.86
N TRP A 312 -8.87 25.30 -3.12
CA TRP A 312 -7.66 24.53 -3.45
C TRP A 312 -7.81 23.82 -4.79
N ARG A 313 -8.95 23.18 -5.02
CA ARG A 313 -9.28 22.55 -6.31
C ARG A 313 -9.18 23.55 -7.45
N ASP A 314 -9.81 24.71 -7.32
CA ASP A 314 -9.86 25.71 -8.39
C ASP A 314 -8.47 26.28 -8.71
N ARG A 315 -7.62 26.48 -7.69
CA ARG A 315 -6.20 26.88 -7.88
C ARG A 315 -5.39 25.80 -8.59
N ILE A 316 -5.59 24.53 -8.24
CA ILE A 316 -4.89 23.41 -8.88
C ILE A 316 -5.32 23.28 -10.35
N PHE A 317 -6.62 23.34 -10.65
CA PHE A 317 -7.08 23.34 -12.05
C PHE A 317 -6.57 24.55 -12.82
N ASN A 318 -6.52 25.74 -12.20
CA ASN A 318 -5.94 26.91 -12.84
C ASN A 318 -4.46 26.66 -13.21
N ALA A 319 -3.66 26.14 -12.28
CA ALA A 319 -2.25 25.83 -12.52
C ALA A 319 -2.05 24.78 -13.62
N ILE A 320 -2.91 23.75 -13.67
CA ILE A 320 -2.90 22.75 -14.74
C ILE A 320 -3.19 23.41 -16.10
N HIS A 321 -4.21 24.26 -16.19
CA HIS A 321 -4.61 24.90 -17.45
C HIS A 321 -3.63 25.97 -17.93
N THR A 322 -2.94 26.67 -17.03
CA THR A 322 -1.88 27.62 -17.38
C THR A 322 -0.54 26.93 -17.65
N GLY A 323 -0.37 25.68 -17.22
CA GLY A 323 0.86 24.91 -17.34
C GLY A 323 1.98 25.37 -16.40
N VAL A 324 1.66 26.16 -15.37
CA VAL A 324 2.63 26.69 -14.40
C VAL A 324 2.08 26.64 -12.98
N VAL A 325 2.93 26.31 -12.02
CA VAL A 325 2.66 26.46 -10.58
C VAL A 325 3.54 27.55 -9.98
N GLN A 326 3.15 28.13 -8.85
CA GLN A 326 3.92 29.16 -8.17
C GLN A 326 4.57 28.61 -6.91
N ASP A 327 5.86 28.91 -6.70
CA ASP A 327 6.52 28.65 -5.42
C ASP A 327 6.10 29.67 -4.33
N GLU A 328 6.59 29.48 -3.10
CA GLU A 328 6.29 30.41 -1.98
C GLU A 328 6.86 31.83 -2.18
N SER A 329 7.82 32.02 -3.07
CA SER A 329 8.39 33.33 -3.44
C SER A 329 7.61 34.00 -4.58
N GLY A 330 6.65 33.32 -5.18
CA GLY A 330 5.86 33.80 -6.31
C GLY A 330 6.54 33.59 -7.67
N ASN A 331 7.58 32.76 -7.76
CA ASN A 331 8.18 32.40 -9.04
C ASN A 331 7.37 31.30 -9.71
N ASP A 332 7.20 31.41 -11.03
CA ASP A 332 6.53 30.37 -11.83
C ASP A 332 7.47 29.19 -12.08
N ILE A 333 6.97 27.97 -11.83
CA ILE A 333 7.59 26.68 -12.13
C ILE A 333 6.74 26.01 -13.21
N PRO A 334 7.30 25.74 -14.41
CA PRO A 334 6.56 25.09 -15.48
C PRO A 334 6.23 23.63 -15.15
N LEU A 335 5.00 23.21 -15.45
CA LEU A 335 4.58 21.82 -15.41
C LEU A 335 5.02 21.12 -16.70
N THR A 336 6.29 20.68 -16.72
CA THR A 336 6.90 20.06 -17.90
C THR A 336 6.41 18.63 -18.13
N GLU A 337 6.75 18.08 -19.29
CA GLU A 337 6.45 16.70 -19.67
C GLU A 337 6.96 15.64 -18.68
N PHE A 338 8.15 15.88 -18.10
CA PHE A 338 8.84 14.92 -17.26
C PHE A 338 8.64 15.16 -15.76
N GLU A 339 8.56 16.42 -15.34
CA GLU A 339 8.53 16.78 -13.91
C GLU A 339 7.13 17.24 -13.45
N GLY A 340 6.27 17.69 -14.38
CA GLY A 340 4.99 18.30 -14.03
C GLY A 340 4.07 17.39 -13.23
N ILE A 341 4.01 16.09 -13.56
CA ILE A 341 3.20 15.12 -12.81
C ILE A 341 3.76 14.88 -11.40
N ASP A 342 5.08 14.90 -11.22
CA ASP A 342 5.71 14.73 -9.90
C ASP A 342 5.46 15.94 -9.00
N ILE A 343 5.59 17.14 -9.56
CA ILE A 343 5.26 18.39 -8.89
C ILE A 343 3.78 18.38 -8.47
N LEU A 344 2.87 18.06 -9.40
CA LEU A 344 1.44 17.97 -9.10
C LEU A 344 1.12 16.90 -8.07
N GLY A 345 1.81 15.75 -8.07
CA GLY A 345 1.64 14.72 -7.06
C GLY A 345 1.93 15.23 -5.65
N ASN A 346 3.02 15.99 -5.51
CA ASN A 346 3.39 16.62 -4.24
C ASN A 346 2.44 17.75 -3.84
N ILE A 347 1.84 18.47 -4.79
CA ILE A 347 0.81 19.49 -4.54
C ILE A 347 -0.50 18.87 -4.09
N ILE A 348 -0.97 17.84 -4.79
CA ILE A 348 -2.32 17.29 -4.63
C ILE A 348 -2.43 16.46 -3.35
N GLU A 349 -1.41 15.68 -2.98
CA GLU A 349 -1.47 14.79 -1.82
C GLU A 349 -1.86 15.51 -0.51
N SER A 350 -1.26 16.59 -0.05
CA SER A 350 0.03 17.22 -0.39
C SER A 350 1.18 16.64 0.45
N SER A 351 2.41 16.76 -0.04
CA SER A 351 3.63 16.44 0.72
C SER A 351 4.39 17.71 1.15
N ILE A 352 5.39 17.57 2.03
CA ILE A 352 6.31 18.66 2.38
C ILE A 352 7.22 19.10 1.21
N LEU A 353 7.12 18.44 0.05
CA LEU A 353 7.82 18.81 -1.19
C LEU A 353 6.95 19.68 -2.11
N SER A 354 5.69 19.94 -1.74
CA SER A 354 4.84 20.89 -2.46
C SER A 354 5.55 22.25 -2.55
N PRO A 355 5.65 22.87 -3.74
CA PRO A 355 6.36 24.13 -3.94
C PRO A 355 5.70 25.32 -3.24
N ASN A 356 4.40 25.25 -2.95
CA ASN A 356 3.66 26.27 -2.22
C ASN A 356 2.42 25.69 -1.53
N ARG A 357 2.67 25.02 -0.40
CA ARG A 357 1.61 24.36 0.39
C ARG A 357 0.57 25.34 0.96
N PRO A 358 0.91 26.56 1.42
CA PRO A 358 -0.09 27.54 1.84
C PRO A 358 -1.09 27.93 0.73
N PHE A 359 -0.62 28.02 -0.52
CA PHE A 359 -1.45 28.40 -1.66
C PHE A 359 -2.28 27.24 -2.22
N TYR A 360 -1.64 26.11 -2.54
CA TYR A 360 -2.34 24.97 -3.16
C TYR A 360 -3.03 24.04 -2.16
N GLY A 361 -2.66 24.11 -0.88
CA GLY A 361 -3.33 23.38 0.18
C GLY A 361 -2.88 21.94 0.35
N ASP A 362 -3.82 21.11 0.82
CA ASP A 362 -3.62 19.72 1.20
C ASP A 362 -4.85 18.88 0.81
N ILE A 363 -5.30 19.04 -0.44
CA ILE A 363 -6.63 18.64 -0.92
C ILE A 363 -6.91 17.14 -0.68
N HIS A 364 -6.06 16.23 -1.16
CA HIS A 364 -6.28 14.79 -1.01
C HIS A 364 -6.38 14.37 0.46
N ASN A 365 -5.41 14.77 1.29
CA ASN A 365 -5.38 14.42 2.69
C ASN A 365 -6.56 15.02 3.46
N PHE A 366 -6.94 16.28 3.22
CA PHE A 366 -8.10 16.86 3.88
C PHE A 366 -9.41 16.24 3.39
N GLY A 367 -9.51 15.83 2.13
CA GLY A 367 -10.65 15.02 1.68
C GLY A 367 -10.86 13.79 2.56
N HIS A 368 -9.78 13.06 2.88
CA HIS A 368 -9.84 11.98 3.86
C HIS A 368 -10.30 12.45 5.25
N VAL A 369 -9.85 13.61 5.73
CA VAL A 369 -10.27 14.16 7.04
C VAL A 369 -11.76 14.53 7.05
N PHE A 370 -12.26 15.21 6.02
CA PHE A 370 -13.67 15.58 5.87
C PHE A 370 -14.58 14.35 5.85
N LEU A 371 -14.18 13.33 5.07
CA LEU A 371 -14.89 12.07 4.99
C LEU A 371 -14.83 11.32 6.33
N SER A 372 -13.63 11.25 6.94
CA SER A 372 -13.41 10.68 8.28
C SER A 372 -14.33 11.30 9.31
N TYR A 373 -14.49 12.61 9.37
CA TYR A 373 -15.31 13.24 10.41
C TYR A 373 -16.76 13.53 9.99
N ILE A 374 -17.26 12.93 8.91
CA ILE A 374 -18.58 13.27 8.36
C ILE A 374 -19.74 13.05 9.35
N HIS A 375 -19.65 12.04 10.23
CA HIS A 375 -20.67 11.77 11.26
C HIS A 375 -20.49 12.63 12.53
N ASP A 376 -19.34 13.29 12.70
CA ASP A 376 -19.02 14.11 13.88
C ASP A 376 -18.04 15.28 13.53
N PRO A 377 -18.45 16.24 12.69
CA PRO A 377 -17.53 17.25 12.15
C PRO A 377 -17.03 18.27 13.19
N ASP A 378 -17.68 18.38 14.34
CA ASP A 378 -17.39 19.36 15.40
C ASP A 378 -17.07 18.71 16.77
N HIS A 379 -16.74 17.41 16.77
CA HIS A 379 -16.26 16.70 17.96
C HIS A 379 -17.30 16.55 19.10
N ARG A 380 -18.59 16.62 18.78
CA ARG A 380 -19.67 16.40 19.75
C ARG A 380 -19.88 14.91 20.09
N HIS A 381 -19.41 13.99 19.25
CA HIS A 381 -19.65 12.54 19.36
C HIS A 381 -18.39 11.63 19.35
N LEU A 382 -17.18 12.17 19.11
CA LEU A 382 -15.85 11.54 19.25
C LEU A 382 -15.48 10.40 18.25
N GLU A 383 -15.81 10.52 16.96
CA GLU A 383 -15.84 9.37 16.02
C GLU A 383 -15.10 9.62 14.64
N SER A 384 -14.77 8.60 13.77
CA SER A 384 -14.12 8.72 12.40
C SER A 384 -14.39 7.60 11.30
N ASP A 385 -14.74 7.88 10.02
CA ASP A 385 -15.10 6.91 8.92
C ASP A 385 -14.48 7.18 7.50
N PRO A 386 -13.88 6.19 6.79
CA PRO A 386 -13.35 6.41 5.44
C PRO A 386 -14.30 6.05 4.24
N ILE A 387 -14.32 6.90 3.20
CA ILE A 387 -14.64 6.54 1.80
C ILE A 387 -13.40 6.73 0.92
N PHE A 388 -12.99 5.68 0.21
CA PHE A 388 -11.71 5.65 -0.50
C PHE A 388 -11.86 5.82 -2.02
N TYR A 389 -12.57 4.92 -2.70
CA TYR A 389 -12.52 4.81 -4.17
C TYR A 389 -13.16 5.97 -4.93
N ARG A 390 -14.26 6.56 -4.43
CA ARG A 390 -14.89 7.72 -5.09
C ARG A 390 -14.04 8.99 -4.94
N TRP A 391 -13.36 9.13 -3.80
CA TRP A 391 -12.42 10.22 -3.55
C TRP A 391 -11.20 10.10 -4.46
N HIS A 392 -10.55 8.94 -4.50
CA HIS A 392 -9.41 8.71 -5.38
C HIS A 392 -9.77 8.76 -6.87
N ALA A 393 -11.00 8.44 -7.28
CA ALA A 393 -11.45 8.66 -8.65
C ALA A 393 -11.54 10.15 -9.01
N PHE A 394 -11.91 11.02 -8.06
CA PHE A 394 -11.82 12.47 -8.26
C PHE A 394 -10.35 12.93 -8.31
N ILE A 395 -9.50 12.44 -7.41
CA ILE A 395 -8.07 12.79 -7.40
C ILE A 395 -7.37 12.36 -8.69
N ASP A 396 -7.62 11.14 -9.18
CA ASP A 396 -7.13 10.68 -10.48
C ASP A 396 -7.62 11.57 -11.62
N ASP A 397 -8.89 11.98 -11.61
CA ASP A 397 -9.43 12.89 -12.63
C ASP A 397 -8.67 14.23 -12.71
N VAL A 398 -8.27 14.79 -11.57
CA VAL A 398 -7.42 16.00 -11.54
C VAL A 398 -6.08 15.73 -12.23
N PHE A 399 -5.44 14.58 -11.97
CA PHE A 399 -4.21 14.20 -12.67
C PHE A 399 -4.46 13.92 -14.16
N GLN A 400 -5.59 13.32 -14.53
CA GLN A 400 -5.95 13.07 -15.93
C GLN A 400 -6.16 14.37 -16.70
N GLN A 401 -6.63 15.46 -16.07
CA GLN A 401 -6.67 16.77 -16.72
C GLN A 401 -5.27 17.21 -17.14
N PHE A 402 -4.27 17.08 -16.27
CA PHE A 402 -2.88 17.38 -16.63
C PHE A 402 -2.32 16.41 -17.68
N LYS A 403 -2.54 15.11 -17.54
CA LYS A 403 -2.11 14.14 -18.55
C LYS A 403 -2.73 14.41 -19.93
N GLY A 404 -3.92 14.99 -19.95
CA GLY A 404 -4.61 15.45 -21.17
C GLY A 404 -3.97 16.67 -21.84
N THR A 405 -3.17 17.48 -21.12
CA THR A 405 -2.45 18.63 -21.69
C THR A 405 -1.10 18.25 -22.29
N LEU A 406 -0.59 17.04 -22.02
CA LEU A 406 0.73 16.63 -22.49
C LEU A 406 0.72 16.34 -24.00
N PRO A 407 1.86 16.56 -24.69
CA PRO A 407 2.04 16.10 -26.06
C PRO A 407 1.81 14.59 -26.15
N ARG A 408 1.02 14.19 -27.14
CA ARG A 408 0.77 12.79 -27.48
C ARG A 408 2.10 12.15 -27.90
N TYR A 409 2.34 10.91 -27.52
CA TYR A 409 3.55 10.21 -27.94
C TYR A 409 3.56 10.04 -29.46
N PRO A 410 4.55 10.59 -30.18
CA PRO A 410 4.66 10.39 -31.62
C PRO A 410 5.10 8.94 -31.91
N VAL A 411 5.00 8.51 -33.17
CA VAL A 411 5.28 7.11 -33.55
C VAL A 411 6.70 6.72 -33.19
N GLU A 412 7.66 7.63 -33.31
CA GLU A 412 9.08 7.42 -33.04
C GLU A 412 9.34 7.14 -31.55
N GLN A 413 8.54 7.72 -30.65
CA GLN A 413 8.66 7.46 -29.22
C GLN A 413 7.96 6.17 -28.78
N LEU A 414 7.17 5.53 -29.66
CA LEU A 414 6.42 4.30 -29.40
C LEU A 414 7.00 3.10 -30.15
N SER A 415 7.58 3.31 -31.31
CA SER A 415 8.20 2.28 -32.14
C SER A 415 9.54 1.82 -31.56
N TYR A 416 9.94 0.61 -31.94
CA TYR A 416 11.30 0.13 -31.74
C TYR A 416 11.80 -0.52 -33.03
N ASP A 417 12.53 0.26 -33.83
CA ASP A 417 12.86 -0.12 -35.22
C ASP A 417 13.63 -1.45 -35.31
N GLY A 418 13.11 -2.32 -36.19
CA GLY A 418 13.63 -3.68 -36.37
C GLY A 418 13.14 -4.69 -35.34
N VAL A 419 12.35 -4.29 -34.34
CA VAL A 419 11.73 -5.20 -33.35
C VAL A 419 10.24 -5.33 -33.66
N THR A 420 9.76 -6.56 -33.83
CA THR A 420 8.35 -6.89 -34.07
C THR A 420 7.87 -7.93 -33.08
N VAL A 421 6.72 -7.71 -32.45
CA VAL A 421 6.08 -8.71 -31.58
C VAL A 421 5.13 -9.55 -32.42
N ASP A 422 5.55 -10.77 -32.76
CA ASP A 422 4.83 -11.67 -33.66
C ASP A 422 3.61 -12.29 -32.96
N SER A 423 3.74 -12.69 -31.70
CA SER A 423 2.62 -13.26 -30.96
C SER A 423 2.81 -13.16 -29.45
N VAL A 424 1.69 -13.21 -28.73
CA VAL A 424 1.63 -13.31 -27.28
C VAL A 424 0.62 -14.41 -26.97
N THR A 425 1.01 -15.37 -26.13
CA THR A 425 0.10 -16.40 -25.64
C THR A 425 0.24 -16.51 -24.14
N VAL A 426 -0.89 -16.55 -23.43
CA VAL A 426 -0.92 -16.91 -22.01
C VAL A 426 -1.15 -18.40 -21.89
N GLN A 427 -0.26 -19.09 -21.19
CA GLN A 427 -0.39 -20.51 -20.92
C GLN A 427 -0.62 -20.73 -19.42
N SER A 428 -1.77 -21.31 -19.08
CA SER A 428 -2.07 -21.83 -17.75
C SER A 428 -2.41 -23.33 -17.85
N GLN A 429 -2.76 -23.97 -16.73
CA GLN A 429 -3.29 -25.34 -16.77
C GLN A 429 -4.66 -25.33 -17.47
N GLY A 430 -4.70 -25.77 -18.73
CA GLY A 430 -5.93 -25.84 -19.53
C GLY A 430 -5.82 -25.09 -20.85
N THR A 431 -6.85 -24.31 -21.18
CA THR A 431 -6.98 -23.60 -22.46
C THR A 431 -6.02 -22.39 -22.53
N PRO A 432 -5.28 -22.20 -23.64
CA PRO A 432 -4.49 -20.98 -23.86
C PRO A 432 -5.35 -19.71 -23.81
N ASN A 433 -4.74 -18.59 -23.41
CA ASN A 433 -5.37 -17.27 -23.32
C ASN A 433 -6.55 -17.19 -22.34
N VAL A 434 -6.61 -18.11 -21.38
CA VAL A 434 -7.59 -18.09 -20.29
C VAL A 434 -6.86 -17.96 -18.95
N PHE A 435 -7.22 -16.93 -18.19
CA PHE A 435 -6.87 -16.81 -16.78
C PHE A 435 -7.95 -17.47 -15.93
N ASN A 436 -7.55 -18.35 -15.02
CA ASN A 436 -8.47 -19.02 -14.10
C ASN A 436 -8.29 -18.46 -12.69
N THR A 437 -9.37 -17.96 -12.12
CA THR A 437 -9.42 -17.45 -10.75
C THR A 437 -10.34 -18.31 -9.89
N TYR A 438 -10.16 -18.24 -8.57
CA TYR A 438 -10.90 -19.01 -7.57
C TYR A 438 -10.73 -18.38 -6.18
N TRP A 439 -11.45 -18.91 -5.19
CA TRP A 439 -11.26 -18.51 -3.79
C TRP A 439 -10.19 -19.38 -3.11
N GLN A 440 -9.29 -18.77 -2.35
CA GLN A 440 -8.32 -19.48 -1.53
C GLN A 440 -8.51 -19.15 -0.05
N GLN A 441 -8.45 -20.17 0.79
CA GLN A 441 -8.39 -20.03 2.24
C GLN A 441 -6.93 -20.09 2.73
N SER A 442 -6.55 -19.10 3.53
CA SER A 442 -5.21 -19.00 4.12
C SER A 442 -5.30 -18.70 5.62
N ASP A 443 -4.35 -19.27 6.37
CA ASP A 443 -4.27 -19.12 7.83
C ASP A 443 -3.18 -18.10 8.20
N VAL A 444 -3.44 -17.19 9.14
CA VAL A 444 -2.49 -16.20 9.67
C VAL A 444 -2.51 -16.21 11.20
N ASP A 445 -1.33 -16.12 11.81
CA ASP A 445 -1.16 -16.08 13.27
C ASP A 445 -1.30 -14.64 13.79
N LEU A 446 -2.21 -14.43 14.75
CA LEU A 446 -2.50 -13.14 15.38
C LEU A 446 -1.84 -12.95 16.75
N SER A 447 -1.14 -13.97 17.26
CA SER A 447 -0.64 -14.00 18.64
C SER A 447 0.18 -12.76 19.04
N ARG A 448 0.93 -12.18 18.09
CA ARG A 448 1.79 -11.00 18.30
C ARG A 448 1.04 -9.68 18.45
N GLY A 449 -0.23 -9.62 18.08
CA GLY A 449 -1.07 -8.42 18.19
C GLY A 449 -2.15 -8.56 19.26
N MET A 450 -2.21 -9.72 19.91
CA MET A 450 -3.17 -10.03 20.96
C MET A 450 -2.57 -9.73 22.33
N ASP A 451 -2.74 -8.49 22.76
CA ASP A 451 -2.24 -8.04 24.06
C ASP A 451 -2.91 -8.76 25.24
N PHE A 452 -2.10 -9.07 26.26
CA PHE A 452 -2.53 -9.66 27.53
C PHE A 452 -3.19 -11.03 27.39
N GLN A 453 -2.88 -11.76 26.32
CA GLN A 453 -3.33 -13.13 26.10
C GLN A 453 -2.20 -14.13 26.38
N PRO A 454 -2.52 -15.39 26.76
CA PRO A 454 -1.53 -16.44 26.86
C PRO A 454 -0.74 -16.59 25.54
N ARG A 455 0.56 -16.87 25.66
CA ARG A 455 1.43 -17.09 24.50
C ARG A 455 1.06 -18.36 23.73
N GLY A 456 1.56 -18.45 22.50
CA GLY A 456 1.29 -19.53 21.56
C GLY A 456 0.41 -19.06 20.41
N SER A 457 0.57 -19.69 19.24
CA SER A 457 -0.10 -19.29 18.01
C SER A 457 -1.62 -19.31 18.12
N VAL A 458 -2.25 -18.29 17.55
CA VAL A 458 -3.71 -18.19 17.41
C VAL A 458 -3.99 -17.86 15.96
N PHE A 459 -4.50 -18.84 15.23
CA PHE A 459 -4.70 -18.71 13.79
C PHE A 459 -6.10 -18.20 13.48
N VAL A 460 -6.18 -17.29 12.52
CA VAL A 460 -7.42 -17.00 11.80
C VAL A 460 -7.30 -17.49 10.37
N ARG A 461 -8.42 -17.92 9.80
CA ARG A 461 -8.55 -18.32 8.41
C ARG A 461 -9.38 -17.29 7.67
N PHE A 462 -8.83 -16.69 6.62
CA PHE A 462 -9.58 -15.80 5.74
C PHE A 462 -9.64 -16.35 4.32
N THR A 463 -10.72 -16.00 3.63
CA THR A 463 -10.92 -16.36 2.22
C THR A 463 -10.61 -15.14 1.35
N HIS A 464 -9.74 -15.30 0.36
CA HIS A 464 -9.33 -14.23 -0.55
C HIS A 464 -9.33 -14.72 -2.00
N LEU A 465 -9.36 -13.78 -2.96
CA LEU A 465 -9.22 -14.12 -4.38
C LEU A 465 -7.85 -14.74 -4.64
N GLN A 466 -7.78 -15.63 -5.62
CA GLN A 466 -6.54 -16.22 -6.10
C GLN A 466 -6.64 -16.54 -7.60
N HIS A 467 -5.50 -16.62 -8.28
CA HIS A 467 -5.41 -17.09 -9.65
C HIS A 467 -4.55 -18.36 -9.76
N GLN A 468 -4.77 -19.14 -10.82
CA GLN A 468 -3.84 -20.21 -11.18
C GLN A 468 -2.54 -19.59 -11.72
N PRO A 469 -1.37 -20.18 -11.42
CA PRO A 469 -0.13 -19.76 -12.06
C PRO A 469 -0.22 -19.87 -13.58
N PHE A 470 0.47 -18.96 -14.27
CA PHE A 470 0.51 -18.93 -15.73
C PHE A 470 1.85 -18.38 -16.22
N THR A 471 2.12 -18.56 -17.51
CA THR A 471 3.32 -18.06 -18.19
C THR A 471 2.92 -17.30 -19.45
N TYR A 472 3.50 -16.11 -19.64
CA TYR A 472 3.46 -15.41 -20.92
C TYR A 472 4.51 -16.02 -21.85
N ASN A 473 4.11 -16.42 -23.04
CA ASN A 473 4.98 -16.82 -24.14
C ASN A 473 4.89 -15.74 -25.23
N ILE A 474 5.97 -14.98 -25.43
CA ILE A 474 6.01 -13.83 -26.34
C ILE A 474 7.04 -14.12 -27.43
N MET A 475 6.60 -14.17 -28.68
CA MET A 475 7.48 -14.31 -29.83
C MET A 475 7.84 -12.94 -30.38
N VAL A 476 9.14 -12.65 -30.47
CA VAL A 476 9.67 -11.36 -30.92
C VAL A 476 10.71 -11.57 -31.99
N ASN A 477 10.56 -10.93 -33.13
CA ASN A 477 11.58 -10.91 -34.19
C ASN A 477 12.40 -9.62 -34.10
N ASN A 478 13.73 -9.75 -34.11
CA ASN A 478 14.67 -8.63 -34.19
C ASN A 478 15.47 -8.72 -35.49
N SER A 479 15.16 -7.86 -36.47
CA SER A 479 15.82 -7.85 -37.77
C SER A 479 17.20 -7.17 -37.76
N GLY A 480 17.64 -6.63 -36.63
CA GLY A 480 18.92 -5.95 -36.49
C GLY A 480 19.94 -6.73 -35.65
N ALA A 481 20.99 -6.01 -35.21
CA ALA A 481 21.97 -6.53 -34.26
C ALA A 481 21.35 -6.86 -32.89
N PRO A 482 21.97 -7.77 -32.10
CA PRO A 482 21.55 -8.04 -30.73
C PRO A 482 21.44 -6.76 -29.90
N ARG A 483 20.35 -6.63 -29.14
CA ARG A 483 20.01 -5.42 -28.39
C ARG A 483 19.10 -5.74 -27.21
N GLN A 484 18.89 -4.78 -26.32
CA GLN A 484 17.99 -4.94 -25.17
C GLN A 484 16.67 -4.22 -25.43
N GLY A 485 15.57 -4.77 -24.95
CA GLY A 485 14.28 -4.09 -24.91
C GLY A 485 13.67 -4.13 -23.51
N THR A 486 12.68 -3.29 -23.27
CA THR A 486 11.83 -3.41 -22.06
C THR A 486 10.50 -4.01 -22.48
N CYS A 487 10.17 -5.18 -21.94
CA CYS A 487 8.85 -5.78 -22.10
C CYS A 487 7.88 -5.16 -21.10
N ARG A 488 6.76 -4.64 -21.58
CA ARG A 488 5.69 -4.01 -20.80
C ARG A 488 4.39 -4.73 -21.09
N ILE A 489 3.72 -5.21 -20.05
CA ILE A 489 2.50 -6.00 -20.16
C ILE A 489 1.37 -5.30 -19.41
N PHE A 490 0.27 -5.02 -20.12
CA PHE A 490 -0.93 -4.41 -19.56
C PHE A 490 -2.17 -5.20 -19.94
N MET A 491 -3.26 -5.02 -19.19
CA MET A 491 -4.56 -5.61 -19.51
C MET A 491 -5.70 -4.63 -19.26
N ALA A 492 -6.69 -4.59 -20.13
CA ALA A 492 -7.92 -3.80 -19.95
C ALA A 492 -9.15 -4.63 -20.33
N PRO A 493 -10.35 -4.35 -19.80
CA PRO A 493 -11.57 -4.96 -20.31
C PRO A 493 -11.77 -4.58 -21.78
N SER A 494 -12.21 -5.52 -22.62
CA SER A 494 -12.42 -5.25 -24.06
C SER A 494 -13.70 -4.43 -24.34
N THR A 495 -14.63 -4.40 -23.39
CA THR A 495 -15.90 -3.69 -23.49
C THR A 495 -16.24 -2.87 -22.25
N ASP A 496 -16.99 -1.79 -22.47
CA ASP A 496 -17.55 -0.93 -21.42
C ASP A 496 -18.73 -1.59 -20.70
N GLU A 497 -19.36 -0.85 -19.79
CA GLU A 497 -20.41 -1.38 -18.91
C GLU A 497 -21.71 -1.67 -19.65
N ARG A 498 -21.83 -1.19 -20.89
CA ARG A 498 -22.94 -1.46 -21.81
C ARG A 498 -22.64 -2.63 -22.75
N GLY A 499 -21.41 -3.18 -22.70
CA GLY A 499 -20.92 -4.19 -23.63
C GLY A 499 -20.43 -3.61 -24.96
N ASN A 500 -20.24 -2.29 -25.06
CA ASN A 500 -19.74 -1.66 -26.28
C ASN A 500 -18.21 -1.69 -26.32
N PRO A 501 -17.58 -1.77 -27.52
CA PRO A 501 -16.15 -1.54 -27.67
C PRO A 501 -15.76 -0.14 -27.18
N TRP A 502 -14.55 -0.02 -26.64
CA TRP A 502 -14.04 1.24 -26.13
C TRP A 502 -13.54 2.18 -27.23
N LEU A 503 -13.63 3.49 -26.97
CA LEU A 503 -12.68 4.44 -27.52
C LEU A 503 -11.39 4.38 -26.69
N LEU A 504 -10.23 4.39 -27.35
CA LEU A 504 -8.94 4.25 -26.66
C LEU A 504 -8.68 5.38 -25.67
N GLN A 505 -9.20 6.59 -25.92
CA GLN A 505 -9.08 7.71 -24.98
C GLN A 505 -9.63 7.39 -23.58
N ASP A 506 -10.64 6.52 -23.52
CA ASP A 506 -11.27 6.06 -22.27
C ASP A 506 -10.62 4.75 -21.82
N GLN A 507 -10.41 3.80 -22.73
CA GLN A 507 -9.79 2.51 -22.44
C GLN A 507 -8.39 2.64 -21.83
N ARG A 508 -7.61 3.65 -22.23
CA ARG A 508 -6.24 3.89 -21.71
C ARG A 508 -6.20 3.95 -20.19
N THR A 509 -7.24 4.50 -19.56
CA THR A 509 -7.35 4.66 -18.09
C THR A 509 -7.77 3.38 -17.39
N MET A 510 -8.16 2.35 -18.14
CA MET A 510 -8.57 1.03 -17.65
C MET A 510 -7.46 -0.01 -17.79
N PHE A 511 -6.34 0.31 -18.45
CA PHE A 511 -5.19 -0.58 -18.53
C PHE A 511 -4.48 -0.69 -17.18
N ILE A 512 -4.46 -1.91 -16.66
CA ILE A 512 -3.71 -2.28 -15.46
C ILE A 512 -2.36 -2.86 -15.88
N GLU A 513 -1.28 -2.41 -15.24
CA GLU A 513 0.06 -2.98 -15.43
C GLU A 513 0.11 -4.36 -14.78
N LEU A 514 0.61 -5.35 -15.53
CA LEU A 514 0.79 -6.72 -15.06
C LEU A 514 2.26 -7.08 -14.87
N ASP A 515 3.15 -6.52 -15.71
CA ASP A 515 4.59 -6.75 -15.60
C ASP A 515 5.40 -5.73 -16.41
N ARG A 516 6.63 -5.50 -15.97
CA ARG A 516 7.65 -4.72 -16.68
C ARG A 516 9.03 -5.27 -16.39
N PHE A 517 9.76 -5.68 -17.43
CA PHE A 517 11.09 -6.29 -17.27
C PHE A 517 11.96 -6.14 -18.52
N VAL A 518 13.28 -6.17 -18.32
CA VAL A 518 14.27 -6.07 -19.41
C VAL A 518 14.44 -7.43 -20.09
N VAL A 519 14.58 -7.42 -21.43
CA VAL A 519 14.80 -8.59 -22.26
C VAL A 519 16.01 -8.38 -23.18
N ASN A 520 16.80 -9.44 -23.38
CA ASN A 520 17.92 -9.45 -24.31
C ASN A 520 17.47 -10.12 -25.61
N LEU A 521 17.44 -9.38 -26.71
CA LEU A 521 16.97 -9.83 -28.01
C LEU A 521 18.17 -10.17 -28.90
N GLN A 522 18.29 -11.44 -29.30
CA GLN A 522 19.23 -11.87 -30.34
C GLN A 522 18.70 -11.48 -31.72
N SER A 523 19.57 -11.48 -32.73
CA SER A 523 19.13 -11.29 -34.11
C SER A 523 18.25 -12.47 -34.57
N GLY A 524 17.17 -12.18 -35.30
CA GLY A 524 16.14 -13.13 -35.69
C GLY A 524 15.07 -13.33 -34.63
N GLN A 525 14.50 -14.53 -34.58
CA GLN A 525 13.36 -14.87 -33.73
C GLN A 525 13.80 -15.18 -32.29
N ASN A 526 13.08 -14.61 -31.32
CA ASN A 526 13.27 -14.79 -29.89
C ASN A 526 11.97 -15.30 -29.26
N THR A 527 12.07 -16.21 -28.29
CA THR A 527 10.93 -16.63 -27.47
C THR A 527 11.18 -16.22 -26.03
N ILE A 528 10.37 -15.30 -25.53
CA ILE A 528 10.42 -14.81 -24.15
C ILE A 528 9.38 -15.57 -23.34
N MET A 529 9.82 -16.27 -22.29
CA MET A 529 8.95 -16.92 -21.32
C MET A 529 9.00 -16.16 -20.01
N ARG A 530 7.85 -15.69 -19.53
CA ARG A 530 7.75 -14.91 -18.28
C ARG A 530 6.66 -15.48 -17.39
N ARG A 531 7.03 -15.98 -16.22
CA ARG A 531 6.06 -16.57 -15.27
C ARG A 531 5.35 -15.47 -14.48
N SER A 532 4.11 -15.75 -14.07
CA SER A 532 3.32 -14.81 -13.26
C SER A 532 4.03 -14.43 -11.95
N ASP A 533 4.69 -15.40 -11.28
CA ASP A 533 5.40 -15.22 -10.01
C ASP A 533 6.64 -14.31 -10.09
N GLN A 534 7.04 -13.89 -11.30
CA GLN A 534 8.14 -12.97 -11.54
C GLN A 534 7.66 -11.52 -11.75
N SER A 535 6.36 -11.26 -11.71
CA SER A 535 5.76 -9.95 -12.00
C SER A 535 6.41 -8.85 -11.17
N SER A 536 6.86 -7.78 -11.85
CA SER A 536 7.44 -6.59 -11.21
C SER A 536 6.43 -5.72 -10.46
N VAL A 537 5.15 -6.11 -10.43
CA VAL A 537 4.05 -5.40 -9.75
C VAL A 537 3.82 -5.98 -8.35
N THR A 538 4.09 -7.28 -8.16
CA THR A 538 3.56 -8.02 -7.02
C THR A 538 4.62 -8.52 -6.04
N ILE A 539 4.20 -8.77 -4.81
CA ILE A 539 4.94 -9.56 -3.83
C ILE A 539 4.21 -10.88 -3.53
N PRO A 540 4.95 -11.98 -3.27
CA PRO A 540 4.37 -13.28 -2.94
C PRO A 540 3.59 -13.24 -1.61
N PHE A 541 2.69 -14.20 -1.44
CA PHE A 541 1.80 -14.32 -0.27
C PHE A 541 2.59 -14.28 1.04
N GLU A 542 3.69 -15.03 1.11
CA GLU A 542 4.52 -15.13 2.29
C GLU A 542 5.05 -13.73 2.66
N ARG A 543 5.45 -12.87 1.71
CA ARG A 543 5.90 -11.51 2.05
C ARG A 543 4.82 -10.65 2.70
N THR A 544 3.56 -10.90 2.36
CA THR A 544 2.42 -10.14 2.91
C THR A 544 2.02 -10.63 4.32
N PHE A 545 2.12 -11.94 4.56
CA PHE A 545 1.48 -12.62 5.71
C PHE A 545 2.44 -13.45 6.61
N ARG A 546 3.77 -13.44 6.36
CA ARG A 546 4.80 -14.25 7.05
C ARG A 546 4.79 -14.10 8.58
N ASN A 547 4.95 -15.21 9.30
CA ASN A 547 5.50 -15.23 10.66
C ASN A 547 7.05 -15.26 10.58
N LEU A 548 7.72 -14.23 11.10
CA LEU A 548 9.17 -14.04 11.00
C LEU A 548 10.02 -15.04 11.83
N GLU A 549 9.44 -15.75 12.80
CA GLU A 549 10.17 -16.72 13.64
C GLU A 549 10.01 -18.15 13.12
N ALA A 550 8.79 -18.57 12.74
CA ALA A 550 8.51 -19.93 12.28
C ALA A 550 9.06 -20.25 10.87
N ASN A 551 9.17 -19.25 9.99
CA ASN A 551 9.48 -19.47 8.58
C ASN A 551 10.90 -19.04 8.17
N ARG A 552 11.76 -18.65 9.13
CA ARG A 552 13.12 -18.16 8.84
C ARG A 552 14.02 -19.34 8.43
N PRO A 553 14.61 -19.32 7.22
CA PRO A 553 15.59 -20.33 6.84
C PRO A 553 16.75 -20.37 7.83
N GLN A 554 17.12 -21.56 8.30
CA GLN A 554 18.21 -21.74 9.28
C GLN A 554 19.61 -21.60 8.69
N GLN A 555 19.74 -21.62 7.35
CA GLN A 555 21.02 -21.50 6.63
C GLN A 555 21.14 -20.14 5.95
N GLU A 556 22.31 -19.51 6.06
CA GLU A 556 22.67 -18.33 5.29
C GLU A 556 22.77 -18.65 3.79
N GLY A 557 22.24 -17.78 2.94
CA GLY A 557 22.22 -17.96 1.48
C GLY A 557 21.02 -17.28 0.82
N GLU A 558 20.81 -17.55 -0.47
CA GLU A 558 19.79 -16.92 -1.33
C GLU A 558 18.35 -17.06 -0.78
N ALA A 559 18.05 -18.16 -0.07
CA ALA A 559 16.76 -18.37 0.60
C ALA A 559 16.54 -17.45 1.81
N LEU A 560 17.59 -17.21 2.61
CA LEU A 560 17.56 -16.25 3.72
C LEU A 560 17.50 -14.82 3.19
N GLU A 561 18.20 -14.53 2.10
CA GLU A 561 18.05 -13.26 1.38
C GLU A 561 16.60 -13.10 0.92
N GLN A 562 16.01 -14.01 0.14
CA GLN A 562 14.58 -13.96 -0.26
C GLN A 562 13.58 -13.91 0.92
N PHE A 563 13.96 -14.41 2.10
CA PHE A 563 13.20 -14.32 3.33
C PHE A 563 13.16 -12.88 3.90
N ASN A 564 14.25 -12.12 3.73
CA ASN A 564 14.49 -10.82 4.36
C ASN A 564 13.89 -9.59 3.63
N PHE A 565 12.85 -9.76 2.80
CA PHE A 565 12.52 -8.80 1.73
C PHE A 565 11.18 -8.02 1.94
N CYS A 566 11.19 -6.77 1.48
CA CYS A 566 10.31 -5.63 1.77
C CYS A 566 8.79 -5.83 1.60
N GLY A 567 8.01 -5.19 2.47
CA GLY A 567 6.53 -5.30 2.53
C GLY A 567 5.72 -4.44 1.56
N CYS A 568 6.35 -3.52 0.81
CA CYS A 568 5.65 -2.78 -0.24
C CYS A 568 5.58 -3.60 -1.53
N GLY A 569 4.36 -3.91 -1.97
CA GLY A 569 4.05 -4.40 -3.31
C GLY A 569 2.63 -4.92 -3.39
N TRP A 570 2.06 -5.01 -4.60
CA TRP A 570 0.70 -5.52 -4.78
C TRP A 570 0.63 -7.00 -4.36
N PRO A 571 -0.43 -7.47 -3.68
CA PRO A 571 -0.52 -8.89 -3.34
C PRO A 571 -0.62 -9.75 -4.60
N HIS A 572 0.23 -10.77 -4.72
CA HIS A 572 0.28 -11.62 -5.91
C HIS A 572 -1.08 -12.28 -6.23
N HIS A 573 -1.84 -12.65 -5.21
CA HIS A 573 -3.15 -13.28 -5.38
C HIS A 573 -4.22 -12.35 -5.99
N LEU A 574 -3.95 -11.04 -6.09
CA LEU A 574 -4.78 -10.05 -6.80
C LEU A 574 -4.13 -9.55 -8.10
N LEU A 575 -3.11 -10.24 -8.65
CA LEU A 575 -2.47 -9.83 -9.92
C LEU A 575 -3.51 -9.73 -11.05
N ILE A 576 -4.39 -10.73 -11.13
CA ILE A 576 -5.47 -10.84 -12.11
C ILE A 576 -6.81 -10.54 -11.43
N ALA A 577 -7.68 -9.79 -12.14
CA ALA A 577 -9.01 -9.48 -11.64
C ALA A 577 -9.86 -10.74 -11.44
N LYS A 578 -10.94 -10.67 -10.65
CA LYS A 578 -11.80 -11.84 -10.39
C LYS A 578 -12.35 -12.47 -11.66
N GLY A 579 -12.80 -11.67 -12.63
CA GLY A 579 -13.50 -12.18 -13.82
C GLY A 579 -14.91 -12.65 -13.50
N THR A 580 -15.51 -13.43 -14.41
CA THR A 580 -16.87 -13.97 -14.27
C THR A 580 -16.88 -15.47 -14.53
N PRO A 581 -17.89 -16.23 -14.05
CA PRO A 581 -18.03 -17.65 -14.38
C PRO A 581 -18.14 -17.91 -15.89
N GLU A 582 -18.80 -17.01 -16.63
CA GLU A 582 -18.96 -17.08 -18.07
C GLU A 582 -17.65 -16.74 -18.81
N GLY A 583 -16.80 -15.91 -18.19
CA GLY A 583 -15.58 -15.38 -18.75
C GLY A 583 -15.69 -13.87 -19.02
N LYS A 584 -14.79 -13.09 -18.42
CA LYS A 584 -14.63 -11.67 -18.72
C LYS A 584 -13.59 -11.50 -19.82
N GLU A 585 -14.02 -11.03 -20.98
CA GLU A 585 -13.12 -10.70 -22.09
C GLU A 585 -12.29 -9.44 -21.80
N CYS A 586 -10.98 -9.55 -22.02
CA CYS A 586 -10.00 -8.49 -21.83
C CYS A 586 -9.00 -8.47 -23.00
N ASP A 587 -8.42 -7.29 -23.22
CA ASP A 587 -7.34 -7.07 -24.18
C ASP A 587 -6.01 -7.14 -23.40
N LEU A 588 -5.22 -8.20 -23.63
CA LEU A 588 -3.85 -8.30 -23.12
C LEU A 588 -2.91 -7.59 -24.11
N PHE A 589 -2.27 -6.52 -23.66
CA PHE A 589 -1.35 -5.73 -24.46
C PHE A 589 0.09 -6.02 -24.04
N VAL A 590 0.96 -6.22 -25.03
CA VAL A 590 2.41 -6.35 -24.84
C VAL A 590 3.12 -5.36 -25.75
N MET A 591 4.11 -4.66 -25.19
CA MET A 591 5.02 -3.79 -25.90
C MET A 591 6.46 -4.16 -25.59
N ILE A 592 7.33 -4.13 -26.60
CA ILE A 592 8.79 -4.14 -26.41
C ILE A 592 9.32 -2.75 -26.76
N SER A 593 9.61 -1.93 -25.76
CA SER A 593 10.15 -0.57 -25.96
C SER A 593 11.68 -0.58 -26.03
N ASN A 594 12.24 0.49 -26.61
CA ASN A 594 13.68 0.67 -26.74
C ASN A 594 14.34 0.87 -25.37
N TYR A 595 15.21 -0.05 -24.96
CA TYR A 595 15.85 -0.01 -23.66
C TYR A 595 16.72 1.24 -23.44
N ASP A 596 17.37 1.76 -24.49
CA ASP A 596 18.20 2.97 -24.38
C ASP A 596 17.39 4.21 -23.97
N ASP A 597 16.09 4.23 -24.31
CA ASP A 597 15.20 5.31 -23.91
C ASP A 597 14.60 5.13 -22.51
N ASP A 598 14.58 3.88 -22.03
CA ASP A 598 13.92 3.45 -20.80
C ASP A 598 14.90 3.36 -19.62
N ARG A 599 16.18 3.03 -19.88
CA ARG A 599 17.13 2.71 -18.83
C ARG A 599 17.45 3.91 -17.95
N VAL A 600 17.72 3.61 -16.69
CA VAL A 600 18.28 4.54 -15.71
C VAL A 600 19.61 3.95 -15.26
N ASP A 601 20.70 4.67 -15.47
CA ASP A 601 22.05 4.19 -15.16
C ASP A 601 22.25 4.15 -13.63
N GLN A 602 22.05 2.97 -13.03
CA GLN A 602 22.20 2.72 -11.60
C GLN A 602 22.35 1.21 -11.31
N ASP A 603 22.82 0.85 -10.12
CA ASP A 603 22.81 -0.53 -9.65
C ASP A 603 21.43 -0.91 -9.09
N THR A 604 20.75 -1.82 -9.80
CA THR A 604 19.45 -2.39 -9.42
C THR A 604 19.56 -3.80 -8.84
N ASN A 605 20.77 -4.35 -8.69
CA ASN A 605 21.01 -5.65 -8.05
C ASN A 605 21.03 -5.47 -6.52
N VAL A 606 19.96 -4.90 -6.00
CA VAL A 606 19.75 -4.66 -4.58
C VAL A 606 18.65 -5.58 -4.05
N PRO A 607 18.68 -5.91 -2.75
CA PRO A 607 17.51 -6.49 -2.10
C PRO A 607 16.26 -5.64 -2.35
N CYS A 608 15.10 -6.28 -2.50
CA CYS A 608 13.78 -5.67 -2.73
C CYS A 608 13.55 -4.98 -4.09
N ASN A 609 13.75 -5.69 -5.21
CA ASN A 609 13.46 -5.16 -6.56
C ASN A 609 12.18 -5.73 -7.24
N ASP A 610 11.52 -6.73 -6.63
CA ASP A 610 10.46 -7.47 -7.34
C ASP A 610 9.12 -6.73 -7.48
N ALA A 611 8.87 -5.64 -6.74
CA ALA A 611 7.62 -4.87 -6.81
C ALA A 611 7.86 -3.41 -7.26
N SER A 612 8.90 -3.20 -8.08
CA SER A 612 9.37 -1.86 -8.43
C SER A 612 8.37 -1.03 -9.24
N SER A 613 7.36 -1.64 -9.86
CA SER A 613 6.33 -0.92 -10.61
C SER A 613 5.56 0.08 -9.75
N TYR A 614 5.10 -0.34 -8.56
CA TYR A 614 4.34 0.51 -7.63
C TYR A 614 5.16 1.01 -6.45
N CYS A 615 6.29 0.38 -6.13
CA CYS A 615 7.09 0.72 -4.96
C CYS A 615 8.46 1.31 -5.29
N GLY A 616 8.85 1.41 -6.56
CA GLY A 616 10.21 1.79 -6.95
C GLY A 616 11.25 0.83 -6.37
N ILE A 617 12.49 1.29 -6.27
CA ILE A 617 13.58 0.54 -5.63
C ILE A 617 14.03 1.35 -4.42
N LYS A 618 14.16 0.68 -3.27
CA LYS A 618 14.59 1.32 -2.02
C LYS A 618 15.95 2.00 -2.21
N ASP A 619 16.04 3.28 -1.81
CA ASP A 619 17.26 4.10 -1.85
C ASP A 619 17.92 4.17 -3.25
N ARG A 620 17.10 4.10 -4.30
CA ARG A 620 17.49 4.15 -5.71
C ARG A 620 16.51 5.01 -6.51
N LEU A 621 16.85 5.31 -7.76
CA LEU A 621 15.94 5.96 -8.70
C LEU A 621 14.88 4.96 -9.17
N TYR A 622 13.72 5.45 -9.58
CA TYR A 622 12.73 4.59 -10.24
C TYR A 622 13.33 3.96 -11.51
N PRO A 623 13.27 2.63 -11.70
CA PRO A 623 14.11 1.91 -12.68
C PRO A 623 13.59 1.99 -14.13
N ASP A 624 12.86 3.04 -14.48
CA ASP A 624 12.34 3.29 -15.82
C ASP A 624 12.20 4.81 -16.04
N ARG A 625 12.92 5.35 -17.02
CA ARG A 625 12.93 6.78 -17.32
C ARG A 625 11.60 7.27 -17.91
N ARG A 626 10.80 6.37 -18.49
CA ARG A 626 9.48 6.72 -19.04
C ARG A 626 8.53 7.18 -17.94
N SER A 627 7.51 7.95 -18.32
CA SER A 627 6.39 8.28 -17.43
C SER A 627 5.74 6.99 -16.93
N MET A 628 5.39 6.94 -15.66
CA MET A 628 4.73 5.77 -15.08
C MET A 628 3.35 5.61 -15.74
N GLY A 629 3.07 4.40 -16.25
CA GLY A 629 1.90 4.09 -17.09
C GLY A 629 2.15 4.18 -18.60
N TYR A 630 3.37 4.48 -19.05
CA TYR A 630 3.72 4.42 -20.47
C TYR A 630 3.41 3.03 -21.07
N PRO A 631 2.71 2.95 -22.21
CA PRO A 631 2.40 4.04 -23.14
C PRO A 631 0.98 4.65 -23.01
N PHE A 632 0.22 4.30 -21.98
CA PHE A 632 -1.21 4.66 -21.82
C PHE A 632 -1.47 5.86 -20.91
N ASP A 633 -0.44 6.43 -20.30
CA ASP A 633 -0.56 7.59 -19.42
C ASP A 633 -0.98 8.87 -20.17
N ARG A 634 -0.82 8.93 -21.50
CA ARG A 634 -1.19 10.08 -22.35
C ARG A 634 -2.31 9.76 -23.32
N LEU A 635 -2.90 10.82 -23.87
CA LEU A 635 -3.88 10.68 -24.95
C LEU A 635 -3.26 10.01 -26.19
N PRO A 636 -4.05 9.19 -26.93
CA PRO A 636 -3.60 8.60 -28.19
C PRO A 636 -3.21 9.66 -29.23
N ARG A 637 -2.41 9.28 -30.24
CA ARG A 637 -2.07 10.15 -31.40
C ARG A 637 -3.32 10.69 -32.11
N ASP A 638 -3.19 11.81 -32.82
CA ASP A 638 -4.29 12.34 -33.62
C ASP A 638 -4.77 11.31 -34.66
N GLY A 639 -6.09 11.21 -34.83
CA GLY A 639 -6.72 10.22 -35.71
C GLY A 639 -6.73 8.78 -35.18
N VAL A 640 -6.12 8.49 -34.02
CA VAL A 640 -6.17 7.18 -33.36
C VAL A 640 -7.32 7.15 -32.35
N SER A 641 -8.31 6.33 -32.63
CA SER A 641 -9.53 6.20 -31.82
C SER A 641 -9.70 4.82 -31.17
N THR A 642 -9.03 3.79 -31.71
CA THR A 642 -9.11 2.40 -31.22
C THR A 642 -7.73 1.88 -30.84
N LEU A 643 -7.70 0.85 -29.97
CA LEU A 643 -6.47 0.17 -29.59
C LEU A 643 -5.72 -0.39 -30.82
N GLN A 644 -6.44 -0.94 -31.80
CA GLN A 644 -5.84 -1.48 -33.02
C GLN A 644 -5.11 -0.40 -33.85
N GLN A 645 -5.62 0.83 -33.90
CA GLN A 645 -4.99 1.95 -34.59
C GLN A 645 -3.76 2.49 -33.83
N PHE A 646 -3.64 2.21 -32.54
CA PHE A 646 -2.53 2.65 -31.72
C PHE A 646 -1.27 1.81 -31.89
N LEU A 647 -1.42 0.54 -32.29
CA LEU A 647 -0.31 -0.42 -32.35
C LEU A 647 0.77 0.00 -33.35
N THR A 648 2.02 -0.15 -32.91
CA THR A 648 3.23 -0.15 -33.73
C THR A 648 3.76 -1.60 -33.85
N PRO A 649 4.72 -1.91 -34.74
CA PRO A 649 5.19 -3.29 -34.95
C PRO A 649 5.72 -4.00 -33.69
N ASN A 650 6.29 -3.25 -32.76
CA ASN A 650 6.78 -3.72 -31.46
C ASN A 650 5.67 -3.86 -30.39
N MET A 651 4.39 -3.77 -30.78
CA MET A 651 3.23 -3.95 -29.92
C MET A 651 2.31 -5.06 -30.44
N ARG A 652 1.67 -5.77 -29.52
CA ARG A 652 0.69 -6.81 -29.85
C ARG A 652 -0.44 -6.81 -28.83
N VAL A 653 -1.65 -7.08 -29.30
CA VAL A 653 -2.82 -7.34 -28.46
C VAL A 653 -3.26 -8.77 -28.66
N GLN A 654 -3.57 -9.44 -27.56
CA GLN A 654 -4.15 -10.77 -27.53
C GLN A 654 -5.44 -10.72 -26.71
N ASN A 655 -6.55 -11.16 -27.30
CA ASN A 655 -7.79 -11.33 -26.54
C ASN A 655 -7.61 -12.47 -25.54
N VAL A 656 -7.98 -12.23 -24.30
CA VAL A 656 -7.89 -13.19 -23.20
C VAL A 656 -9.20 -13.19 -22.42
N THR A 657 -9.52 -14.33 -21.80
CA THR A 657 -10.72 -14.48 -20.97
C THR A 657 -10.32 -14.73 -19.52
N ILE A 658 -10.94 -14.02 -18.57
CA ILE A 658 -10.79 -14.29 -17.14
C ILE A 658 -12.01 -15.06 -16.64
N LYS A 659 -11.81 -16.34 -16.28
CA LYS A 659 -12.87 -17.23 -15.79
C LYS A 659 -12.77 -17.45 -14.29
N PHE A 660 -13.83 -17.06 -13.60
CA PHE A 660 -13.98 -17.26 -12.17
C PHE A 660 -14.60 -18.62 -11.86
N ASN A 661 -13.84 -19.48 -11.18
CA ASN A 661 -14.34 -20.74 -10.67
C ASN A 661 -14.74 -20.56 -9.21
N ASN A 662 -16.06 -20.59 -8.92
CA ASN A 662 -16.58 -20.43 -7.57
C ASN A 662 -16.36 -21.68 -6.69
N ARG A 663 -15.08 -21.98 -6.44
CA ARG A 663 -14.60 -23.04 -5.56
C ARG A 663 -13.64 -22.43 -4.54
N ILE A 664 -13.67 -22.95 -3.33
CA ILE A 664 -12.74 -22.59 -2.27
C ILE A 664 -11.67 -23.67 -2.18
N LEU A 665 -10.41 -23.29 -2.38
CA LEU A 665 -9.26 -24.17 -2.22
C LEU A 665 -8.49 -23.79 -0.96
N ARG A 666 -8.05 -24.79 -0.19
CA ARG A 666 -7.16 -24.54 0.94
C ARG A 666 -5.74 -24.35 0.46
N ARG A 667 -5.05 -23.30 0.90
CA ARG A 667 -3.61 -23.17 0.66
C ARG A 667 -2.90 -24.38 1.30
N PRO A 668 -2.03 -25.10 0.57
CA PRO A 668 -1.28 -26.21 1.14
C PRO A 668 -0.52 -25.75 2.38
N LYS A 669 -0.49 -26.55 3.45
CA LYS A 669 0.41 -26.31 4.57
C LYS A 669 1.84 -26.46 4.04
N GLN A 670 2.63 -25.39 4.08
CA GLN A 670 4.07 -25.44 3.82
C GLN A 670 4.78 -26.04 5.04
#